data_AF-A0A9W7G3D9-F1
#
_entry.id   AF-A0A9W7G3D9-F1
#
_cell.length_a   1.000
_cell.length_b   1.000
_cell.length_c   1.000
_cell.angle_alpha   90.00
_cell.angle_beta   90.00
_cell.angle_gamma   90.00
#
_symmetry.space_group_name_H-M   'P 1'
#
loop_
_entity.id
_entity.type
_entity.pdbx_description
1 polymer ?
#
loop_
_entity_poly.entity_id
_entity_poly.type
_entity_poly.pdbx_seq_one_letter_code
_entity_poly.pdbx_strand_id
1 'polypeptide(L)'
;MSGNPNSLSREVLRWIQSLDLAYSIKNPKRDFSNGFLVAEIFSRYFVRGISMHSYDNGTAIRVKKNNWGQLLKFFRKQGLDMITGDEVTAIIHCEDGAVATFIKRIYQALTQREVQTVDKRPPLEKLPPYMRTTGSKVVKDKLRTGNFTEHPDQTTTQAALEASLDSHEAELQLERSVDPDRFSAISLSGSRAPHQPKRMGEQEAPVPQVTVERIVVKQSDRNIAQLRASQDPMAARFNSSIGSAGSTGGSASSPPPAQSFSAQAAVQKGVQDILDSALVESGFEDAESFSKALIGGDPAAVEASGEVFYSLYNDAMKIASAAVAAPNDFWVMSNFFMPLISSLPVDGDPFKASVDAFSSVGLCLLKVKPSAAPALFSNYALEALCGCLGVQPTKSYALLSLYYSFSPPTPAGHVEAIKKLTETIAEPPLLVTALSNLINVEDEGSIDNAVMDLYLYYSIIGLGQSSPSVRASSLAMLASAFSRGGIGEVGQFVEPLTNLAKEDSYWESKCQLLVVASIVLGNAEEINAEVKEAFVKIIEEVFSTKSSGKVKKVGIAYLAPVLGADLERLLPPFLSVLLGMKQVDRMSLLGLTGGMNVTGGRTGALTELNVGGTSGLKYSIQRMNGLDVAKGLLDFVNSNEVFYEEHACTLLGCVTAAEGDMGGNNWQEVWDGFVGVLTDSLLVEGVAETAGDVIFTMLAGNEQVAKSVTGGEPLRGIMEDIFKEEGGEVCKENFVQLLTRISGFSPSGCKYVEELLEKGEDVVKGDDDLLNLQADLRR
;
A
#
# COMPACT_ATOMS: atom_id res chain seq x y z
N MET A 1 -16.30 -2.38 18.70
CA MET A 1 -14.82 -2.37 18.76
C MET A 1 -14.36 -1.59 19.99
N SER A 2 -13.89 -2.26 21.04
CA SER A 2 -13.13 -1.60 22.10
C SER A 2 -11.82 -1.09 21.46
N GLY A 3 -11.64 0.23 21.37
CA GLY A 3 -10.33 0.80 21.03
C GLY A 3 -9.25 0.11 21.85
N ASN A 4 -8.11 -0.21 21.23
CA ASN A 4 -7.00 -0.89 21.90
C ASN A 4 -6.73 -0.15 23.24
N PRO A 5 -6.87 -0.79 24.42
CA PRO A 5 -6.68 -0.12 25.71
C PRO A 5 -5.28 0.50 25.84
N ASN A 6 -4.37 0.11 24.94
CA ASN A 6 -2.99 0.54 24.89
C ASN A 6 -2.70 1.70 23.92
N SER A 7 -3.68 2.14 23.12
CA SER A 7 -3.48 3.26 22.20
C SER A 7 -3.68 4.60 22.90
N LEU A 8 -2.68 5.47 22.81
CA LEU A 8 -2.76 6.86 23.24
C LEU A 8 -3.70 7.65 22.32
N SER A 9 -4.42 8.65 22.86
CA SER A 9 -5.27 9.52 22.04
C SER A 9 -4.40 10.33 21.06
N ARG A 10 -4.97 10.72 19.91
CA ARG A 10 -4.26 11.55 18.92
C ARG A 10 -3.72 12.85 19.51
N GLU A 11 -4.46 13.45 20.44
CA GLU A 11 -4.05 14.66 21.17
C GLU A 11 -2.78 14.41 21.99
N VAL A 12 -2.76 13.35 22.81
CA VAL A 12 -1.61 12.99 23.65
C VAL A 12 -0.39 12.63 22.80
N LEU A 13 -0.57 11.96 21.66
CA LEU A 13 0.53 11.63 20.74
C LEU A 13 1.17 12.88 20.11
N ARG A 14 0.36 13.86 19.68
CA ARG A 14 0.91 15.13 19.16
C ARG A 14 1.68 15.90 20.22
N TRP A 15 1.16 15.93 21.46
CA TRP A 15 1.86 16.56 22.57
C TRP A 15 3.22 15.92 22.80
N ILE A 16 3.29 14.59 22.90
CA ILE A 16 4.54 13.87 23.08
C ILE A 16 5.53 14.16 21.94
N GLN A 17 5.06 14.18 20.70
CA GLN A 17 5.91 14.52 19.54
C GLN A 17 6.44 15.96 19.61
N SER A 18 5.67 16.91 20.14
CA SER A 18 6.12 18.30 20.30
C SER A 18 7.23 18.48 21.34
N LEU A 19 7.47 17.49 22.21
CA LEU A 19 8.52 17.55 23.24
C LEU A 19 9.92 17.19 22.71
N ASP A 20 10.02 16.72 21.46
CA ASP A 20 11.27 16.36 20.77
C ASP A 20 12.18 15.44 21.62
N LEU A 21 11.61 14.31 22.04
CA LEU A 21 12.29 13.32 22.88
C LEU A 21 13.40 12.58 22.10
N ALA A 22 14.46 12.15 22.80
CA ALA A 22 15.62 11.47 22.22
C ALA A 22 15.29 10.18 21.48
N TYR A 23 14.17 9.52 21.82
CA TYR A 23 13.68 8.34 21.12
C TYR A 23 12.24 8.51 20.62
N SER A 24 12.01 8.13 19.37
CA SER A 24 10.65 8.02 18.81
C SER A 24 9.87 6.89 19.49
N ILE A 25 8.64 7.17 19.93
CA ILE A 25 7.78 6.18 20.58
C ILE A 25 7.06 5.35 19.51
N LYS A 26 7.43 4.06 19.41
CA LYS A 26 6.84 3.10 18.46
C LYS A 26 5.86 2.16 19.17
N ASN A 27 6.19 1.74 20.40
CA ASN A 27 5.34 0.90 21.23
C ASN A 27 5.26 1.50 22.64
N PRO A 28 4.23 2.32 22.94
CA PRO A 28 4.13 3.03 24.21
C PRO A 28 4.31 2.13 25.44
N LYS A 29 3.75 0.92 25.44
CA LYS A 29 3.86 -0.01 26.57
C LYS A 29 5.30 -0.38 26.87
N ARG A 30 6.05 -0.75 25.83
CA ARG A 30 7.45 -1.17 25.98
C ARG A 30 8.34 0.04 26.26
N ASP A 31 8.18 1.09 25.47
CA ASP A 31 9.09 2.23 25.44
C ASP A 31 8.99 3.05 26.74
N PHE A 32 7.79 3.16 27.35
CA PHE A 32 7.62 3.81 28.67
C PHE A 32 7.88 2.88 29.87
N SER A 33 7.94 1.56 29.70
CA SER A 33 8.10 0.61 30.82
C SER A 33 9.39 0.82 31.63
N ASN A 34 10.45 1.36 31.01
CA ASN A 34 11.72 1.60 31.66
C ASN A 34 11.70 2.84 32.59
N GLY A 35 10.86 3.83 32.30
CA GLY A 35 10.83 5.10 33.03
C GLY A 35 11.79 6.18 32.51
N PHE A 36 12.79 5.84 31.66
CA PHE A 36 13.71 6.82 31.07
C PHE A 36 12.98 7.92 30.28
N LEU A 37 12.07 7.56 29.36
CA LEU A 37 11.28 8.52 28.59
C LEU A 37 10.36 9.37 29.48
N VAL A 38 9.88 8.81 30.60
CA VAL A 38 9.10 9.58 31.57
C VAL A 38 9.98 10.63 32.23
N ALA A 39 11.19 10.26 32.67
CA ALA A 39 12.16 11.21 33.21
C ALA A 39 12.50 12.31 32.19
N GLU A 40 12.65 11.95 30.92
CA GLU A 40 12.93 12.91 29.85
C GLU A 40 11.79 13.91 29.66
N ILE A 41 10.53 13.44 29.62
CA ILE A 41 9.36 14.32 29.56
C ILE A 41 9.40 15.31 30.72
N PHE A 42 9.55 14.84 31.95
CA PHE A 42 9.59 15.74 33.11
C PHE A 42 10.82 16.65 33.15
N SER A 43 11.96 16.25 32.56
CA SER A 43 13.14 17.11 32.46
C SER A 43 12.89 18.38 31.63
N ARG A 44 11.98 18.31 30.64
CA ARG A 44 11.58 19.47 29.82
C ARG A 44 10.77 20.50 30.61
N TYR A 45 9.99 20.05 31.60
CA TYR A 45 9.17 20.92 32.46
C TYR A 45 9.88 21.34 33.75
N PHE A 46 10.78 20.49 34.25
CA PHE A 46 11.52 20.69 35.50
C PHE A 46 13.04 20.60 35.23
N VAL A 47 13.57 21.60 34.52
CA VAL A 47 14.97 21.66 34.03
C VAL A 47 16.02 21.44 35.12
N ARG A 48 15.74 21.84 36.37
CA ARG A 48 16.63 21.63 37.55
C ARG A 48 16.18 20.49 38.47
N GLY A 49 15.05 19.86 38.17
CA GLY A 49 14.41 18.87 39.02
C GLY A 49 14.79 17.43 38.68
N ILE A 50 15.15 17.15 37.42
CA ILE A 50 15.54 15.83 36.93
C ILE A 50 16.90 15.91 36.25
N SER A 51 17.75 14.95 36.60
CA SER A 51 19.07 14.82 36.01
C SER A 51 19.13 13.60 35.09
N MET A 52 19.13 13.81 33.77
CA MET A 52 19.05 12.68 32.82
C MET A 52 20.23 11.70 32.91
N HIS A 53 21.40 12.12 33.42
CA HIS A 53 22.55 11.22 33.61
C HIS A 53 22.35 10.18 34.73
N SER A 54 21.33 10.31 35.58
CA SER A 54 21.03 9.34 36.63
C SER A 54 20.05 8.23 36.18
N TYR A 55 19.55 8.31 34.94
CA TYR A 55 18.61 7.36 34.35
C TYR A 55 19.28 6.54 33.25
N ASP A 56 19.02 5.23 33.27
CA ASP A 56 19.64 4.27 32.34
C ASP A 56 18.58 3.64 31.41
N ASN A 57 18.84 3.60 30.11
CA ASN A 57 17.93 3.03 29.10
C ASN A 57 18.00 1.48 29.00
N GLY A 58 18.64 0.80 29.96
CA GLY A 58 18.73 -0.66 30.00
C GLY A 58 17.38 -1.39 30.15
N THR A 59 17.26 -2.57 29.56
CA THR A 59 15.99 -3.34 29.55
C THR A 59 15.76 -4.22 30.78
N ALA A 60 16.79 -4.39 31.63
CA ALA A 60 16.75 -5.27 32.80
C ALA A 60 15.78 -4.75 33.89
N ILE A 61 15.02 -5.64 34.54
CA ILE A 61 14.00 -5.26 35.52
C ILE A 61 14.57 -4.46 36.70
N ARG A 62 15.80 -4.75 37.12
CA ARG A 62 16.52 -4.00 38.16
C ARG A 62 16.78 -2.55 37.75
N VAL A 63 17.08 -2.30 36.48
CA VAL A 63 17.28 -0.95 35.91
C VAL A 63 15.95 -0.20 35.89
N LYS A 64 14.88 -0.85 35.39
CA LYS A 64 13.52 -0.26 35.39
C LYS A 64 13.10 0.14 36.80
N LYS A 65 13.24 -0.76 37.79
CA LYS A 65 12.92 -0.47 39.20
C LYS A 65 13.73 0.68 39.78
N ASN A 66 15.02 0.80 39.43
CA ASN A 66 15.85 1.91 39.87
C ASN A 66 15.35 3.25 39.29
N ASN A 67 15.13 3.31 37.97
CA ASN A 67 14.62 4.50 37.29
C ASN A 67 13.26 4.94 37.87
N TRP A 68 12.32 4.01 38.03
CA TRP A 68 11.02 4.30 38.65
C TRP A 68 11.13 4.69 40.12
N GLY A 69 12.08 4.11 40.87
CA GLY A 69 12.37 4.52 42.25
C GLY A 69 12.86 5.97 42.35
N GLN A 70 13.67 6.42 41.39
CA GLN A 70 14.09 7.83 41.29
C GLN A 70 12.92 8.75 40.92
N LEU A 71 12.08 8.35 39.96
CA LEU A 71 10.86 9.08 39.57
C LEU A 71 9.87 9.23 40.73
N LEU A 72 9.62 8.16 41.49
CA LEU A 72 8.73 8.22 42.66
C LEU A 72 9.23 9.18 43.74
N LYS A 73 10.54 9.23 43.99
CA LYS A 73 11.15 10.22 44.90
C LYS A 73 11.00 11.64 44.37
N PHE A 74 11.19 11.83 43.06
CA PHE A 74 11.00 13.11 42.40
C PHE A 74 9.54 13.59 42.49
N PHE A 75 8.57 12.74 42.16
CA PHE A 75 7.14 13.07 42.22
C PHE A 75 6.70 13.47 43.63
N ARG A 76 7.13 12.73 44.67
CA ARG A 76 6.87 13.12 46.07
C ARG A 76 7.48 14.47 46.43
N LYS A 77 8.70 14.75 45.98
CA LYS A 77 9.39 16.03 46.25
C LYS A 77 8.68 17.22 45.59
N GLN A 78 8.08 17.01 44.42
CA GLN A 78 7.31 18.04 43.71
C GLN A 78 5.83 18.11 44.15
N GLY A 79 5.39 17.29 45.11
CA GLY A 79 4.01 17.25 45.56
C GLY A 79 3.03 16.65 44.54
N LEU A 80 3.53 15.86 43.60
CA LEU A 80 2.74 15.25 42.54
C LEU A 80 2.38 13.80 42.90
N ASP A 81 1.20 13.58 43.48
CA ASP A 81 0.72 12.22 43.79
C ASP A 81 0.04 11.57 42.56
N MET A 82 0.85 11.32 41.53
CA MET A 82 0.36 10.96 40.20
C MET A 82 0.39 9.47 39.89
N ILE A 83 1.05 8.64 40.71
CA ILE A 83 1.19 7.20 40.43
C ILE A 83 1.48 6.42 41.72
N THR A 84 0.81 5.27 41.86
CA THR A 84 1.02 4.36 42.99
C THR A 84 2.15 3.35 42.71
N GLY A 85 2.69 2.73 43.76
CA GLY A 85 3.71 1.67 43.60
C GLY A 85 3.21 0.48 42.78
N ASP A 86 1.93 0.13 42.94
CA ASP A 86 1.29 -0.97 42.20
C ASP A 86 1.12 -0.64 40.71
N GLU A 87 0.76 0.61 40.39
CA GLU A 87 0.65 1.10 39.01
C GLU A 87 2.03 1.17 38.33
N VAL A 88 3.10 1.53 39.07
CA VAL A 88 4.48 1.44 38.57
C VAL A 88 4.84 0.00 38.23
N THR A 89 4.51 -0.95 39.09
CA THR A 89 4.74 -2.39 38.83
C THR A 89 3.99 -2.82 37.56
N ALA A 90 2.71 -2.45 37.42
CA ALA A 90 1.94 -2.73 36.21
C ALA A 90 2.58 -2.14 34.94
N ILE A 91 3.16 -0.95 35.01
CA ILE A 91 3.90 -0.33 33.88
C ILE A 91 5.20 -1.07 33.57
N ILE A 92 5.98 -1.45 34.58
CA ILE A 92 7.25 -2.20 34.41
C ILE A 92 6.99 -3.54 33.69
N HIS A 93 5.87 -4.18 33.99
CA HIS A 93 5.41 -5.45 33.40
C HIS A 93 4.58 -5.29 32.11
N CYS A 94 4.47 -4.07 31.59
CA CYS A 94 3.75 -3.77 30.35
C CYS A 94 2.29 -4.23 30.37
N GLU A 95 1.61 -4.15 31.51
CA GLU A 95 0.20 -4.53 31.63
C GLU A 95 -0.69 -3.68 30.71
N ASP A 96 -1.80 -4.28 30.25
CA ASP A 96 -2.71 -3.65 29.30
C ASP A 96 -3.41 -2.43 29.90
N GLY A 97 -3.32 -1.29 29.23
CA GLY A 97 -3.93 -0.01 29.65
C GLY A 97 -3.15 0.79 30.69
N ALA A 98 -2.14 0.21 31.37
CA ALA A 98 -1.41 0.88 32.45
C ALA A 98 -0.66 2.14 31.97
N VAL A 99 0.17 2.01 30.93
CA VAL A 99 0.92 3.15 30.36
C VAL A 99 -0.02 4.20 29.77
N ALA A 100 -1.07 3.80 29.06
CA ALA A 100 -1.97 4.75 28.42
C ALA A 100 -2.71 5.63 29.44
N THR A 101 -3.15 5.01 30.55
CA THR A 101 -3.81 5.71 31.66
C THR A 101 -2.85 6.68 32.35
N PHE A 102 -1.61 6.23 32.62
CA PHE A 102 -0.62 7.05 33.28
C PHE A 102 -0.17 8.25 32.43
N ILE A 103 0.12 8.05 31.15
CA ILE A 103 0.54 9.13 30.23
C ILE A 103 -0.58 10.16 30.05
N LYS A 104 -1.85 9.74 30.02
CA LYS A 104 -3.00 10.64 30.02
C LYS A 104 -3.00 11.55 31.26
N ARG A 105 -2.70 10.99 32.43
CA ARG A 105 -2.61 11.73 33.69
C ARG A 105 -1.44 12.71 33.70
N ILE A 106 -0.29 12.32 33.14
CA ILE A 106 0.86 13.22 32.97
C ILE A 106 0.48 14.40 32.06
N TYR A 107 -0.16 14.13 30.91
CA TYR A 107 -0.60 15.19 30.01
C TYR A 107 -1.49 16.20 30.72
N GLN A 108 -2.51 15.73 31.45
CA GLN A 108 -3.43 16.59 32.20
C GLN A 108 -2.70 17.40 33.28
N ALA A 109 -1.77 16.77 34.01
CA ALA A 109 -1.01 17.43 35.08
C ALA A 109 -0.05 18.52 34.54
N LEU A 110 0.64 18.25 33.44
CA LEU A 110 1.66 19.15 32.88
C LEU A 110 1.09 20.25 31.98
N THR A 111 -0.04 19.99 31.31
CA THR A 111 -0.64 20.96 30.38
C THR A 111 -1.88 21.67 30.92
N GLN A 112 -2.43 21.20 32.05
CA GLN A 112 -3.69 21.69 32.65
C GLN A 112 -4.89 21.60 31.68
N ARG A 113 -4.83 20.70 30.68
CA ARG A 113 -5.89 20.45 29.70
C ARG A 113 -6.52 19.08 29.92
N GLU A 114 -7.85 19.01 29.87
CA GLU A 114 -8.55 17.72 29.91
C GLU A 114 -8.58 17.05 28.54
N VAL A 115 -8.22 15.77 28.49
CA VAL A 115 -8.28 14.98 27.25
C VAL A 115 -9.72 14.70 26.88
N GLN A 116 -10.14 15.13 25.69
CA GLN A 116 -11.50 14.88 25.20
C GLN A 116 -11.77 13.38 25.07
N THR A 117 -12.69 12.86 25.87
CA THR A 117 -13.19 11.49 25.73
C THR A 117 -14.26 11.48 24.65
N VAL A 118 -13.95 10.92 23.48
CA VAL A 118 -14.96 10.65 22.47
C VAL A 118 -15.94 9.62 23.04
N ASP A 119 -17.18 10.05 23.32
CA ASP A 119 -18.25 9.16 23.75
C ASP A 119 -18.46 8.09 22.69
N LYS A 120 -18.26 6.83 23.10
CA LYS A 120 -18.43 5.69 22.21
C LYS A 120 -19.92 5.50 21.97
N ARG A 121 -20.29 5.42 20.69
CA ARG A 121 -21.61 4.93 20.24
C ARG A 121 -21.93 3.62 20.99
N PRO A 122 -23.16 3.41 21.49
CA PRO A 122 -23.53 2.17 22.19
C PRO A 122 -23.16 0.96 21.33
N PRO A 123 -22.61 -0.13 21.92
CA PRO A 123 -22.25 -1.29 21.13
C PRO A 123 -23.50 -1.88 20.47
N LEU A 124 -23.56 -1.81 19.14
CA LEU A 124 -24.41 -2.69 18.36
C LEU A 124 -23.71 -4.04 18.25
N GLU A 125 -24.42 -5.07 18.74
CA GLU A 125 -24.19 -6.50 18.56
C GLU A 125 -23.09 -7.18 19.42
N LYS A 126 -23.46 -8.34 20.00
CA LYS A 126 -22.59 -9.18 20.82
C LYS A 126 -21.48 -9.76 19.95
N LEU A 127 -20.22 -9.67 20.40
CA LEU A 127 -19.06 -10.17 19.67
C LEU A 127 -19.22 -11.66 19.29
N PRO A 128 -18.92 -12.05 18.04
CA PRO A 128 -19.07 -13.44 17.62
C PRO A 128 -18.10 -14.37 18.37
N PRO A 129 -18.48 -15.64 18.63
CA PRO A 129 -17.79 -16.52 19.58
C PRO A 129 -16.33 -16.84 19.27
N TYR A 130 -15.93 -16.84 18.00
CA TYR A 130 -14.56 -17.15 17.57
C TYR A 130 -13.57 -15.99 17.83
N MET A 131 -14.08 -14.78 18.14
CA MET A 131 -13.28 -13.61 18.50
C MET A 131 -13.07 -13.46 20.03
N ARG A 132 -13.52 -14.43 20.83
CA ARG A 132 -13.36 -14.39 22.30
C ARG A 132 -11.97 -14.81 22.72
N THR A 133 -11.55 -14.36 23.90
CA THR A 133 -10.26 -14.69 24.48
C THR A 133 -10.18 -16.19 24.74
N THR A 134 -9.18 -16.85 24.18
CA THR A 134 -8.92 -18.28 24.43
C THR A 134 -8.31 -18.49 25.80
N GLY A 135 -8.52 -19.66 26.41
CA GLY A 135 -7.88 -20.02 27.70
C GLY A 135 -6.36 -19.84 27.69
N SER A 136 -5.70 -20.14 26.56
CA SER A 136 -4.26 -19.90 26.39
C SER A 136 -3.86 -18.43 26.47
N LYS A 137 -4.74 -17.51 26.04
CA LYS A 137 -4.52 -16.06 26.16
C LYS A 137 -4.73 -15.58 27.60
N VAL A 138 -5.74 -16.10 28.29
CA VAL A 138 -5.98 -15.82 29.72
C VAL A 138 -4.78 -16.25 30.58
N VAL A 139 -4.23 -17.43 30.31
CA VAL A 139 -3.02 -17.93 30.98
C VAL A 139 -1.82 -17.04 30.69
N LYS A 140 -1.60 -16.67 29.41
CA LYS A 140 -0.48 -15.81 29.01
C LYS A 140 -0.56 -14.41 29.63
N ASP A 141 -1.76 -13.84 29.73
CA ASP A 141 -1.97 -12.51 30.32
C ASP A 141 -1.77 -12.55 31.84
N LYS A 142 -2.22 -13.61 32.52
CA LYS A 142 -1.97 -13.83 33.96
C LYS A 142 -0.49 -14.01 34.28
N LEU A 143 0.23 -14.81 33.49
CA LEU A 143 1.68 -14.99 33.66
C LEU A 143 2.50 -13.72 33.44
N ARG A 144 1.92 -12.69 32.78
CA ARG A 144 2.56 -11.40 32.55
C ARG A 144 2.31 -10.38 33.67
N THR A 145 1.44 -10.69 34.64
CA THR A 145 1.09 -9.81 35.77
C THR A 145 2.22 -9.81 36.80
N GLY A 146 2.58 -8.63 37.33
CA GLY A 146 3.79 -8.44 38.16
C GLY A 146 3.92 -9.34 39.40
N ASN A 147 2.80 -9.84 39.93
CA ASN A 147 2.77 -10.76 41.08
C ASN A 147 3.53 -12.08 40.86
N PHE A 148 3.68 -12.57 39.63
CA PHE A 148 4.31 -13.88 39.35
C PHE A 148 5.80 -13.83 39.03
N THR A 149 6.31 -12.64 38.67
CA THR A 149 7.71 -12.45 38.28
C THR A 149 8.64 -12.16 39.45
N GLU A 150 8.12 -11.85 40.64
CA GLU A 150 8.91 -11.36 41.77
C GLU A 150 9.05 -12.36 42.92
N HIS A 151 8.10 -13.27 43.12
CA HIS A 151 8.17 -14.35 44.12
C HIS A 151 7.55 -15.65 43.58
N PRO A 152 8.35 -16.61 43.10
CA PRO A 152 7.85 -17.83 42.49
C PRO A 152 7.56 -18.89 43.56
N ASP A 153 6.48 -18.71 44.32
CA ASP A 153 5.89 -19.84 45.03
C ASP A 153 5.03 -20.64 44.05
N GLN A 154 5.53 -21.81 43.62
CA GLN A 154 4.90 -22.64 42.59
C GLN A 154 3.44 -22.95 42.94
N THR A 155 3.14 -23.17 44.23
CA THR A 155 1.79 -23.50 44.69
C THR A 155 0.84 -22.32 44.54
N THR A 156 1.28 -21.11 44.89
CA THR A 156 0.50 -19.88 44.70
C THR A 156 0.31 -19.54 43.22
N THR A 157 1.31 -19.83 42.36
CA THR A 157 1.19 -19.62 40.91
C THR A 157 0.19 -20.56 40.25
N GLN A 158 0.17 -21.84 40.65
CA GLN A 158 -0.78 -22.82 40.14
C GLN A 158 -2.21 -22.48 40.58
N ALA A 159 -2.43 -22.17 41.86
CA ALA A 159 -3.77 -21.84 42.37
C ALA A 159 -4.38 -20.59 41.70
N ALA A 160 -3.58 -19.56 41.42
CA ALA A 160 -4.08 -18.35 40.77
C ALA A 160 -4.36 -18.54 39.26
N LEU A 161 -3.61 -19.43 38.59
CA LEU A 161 -3.88 -19.83 37.21
C LEU A 161 -5.16 -20.68 37.12
N GLU A 162 -5.33 -21.64 38.03
CA GLU A 162 -6.55 -22.46 38.14
C GLU A 162 -7.78 -21.59 38.37
N ALA A 163 -7.75 -20.67 39.35
CA ALA A 163 -8.86 -19.77 39.61
C ALA A 163 -9.23 -18.88 38.41
N SER A 164 -8.23 -18.48 37.60
CA SER A 164 -8.45 -17.67 36.40
C SER A 164 -9.06 -18.48 35.25
N LEU A 165 -8.68 -19.76 35.13
CA LEU A 165 -9.26 -20.69 34.18
C LEU A 165 -10.69 -21.08 34.58
N ASP A 166 -10.94 -21.35 35.86
CA ASP A 166 -12.27 -21.65 36.39
C ASP A 166 -13.26 -20.51 36.16
N SER A 167 -12.81 -19.27 36.36
CA SER A 167 -13.62 -18.08 36.09
C SER A 167 -13.97 -17.96 34.60
N HIS A 168 -13.01 -18.25 33.72
CA HIS A 168 -13.22 -18.23 32.28
C HIS A 168 -14.14 -19.38 31.80
N GLU A 169 -14.00 -20.57 32.41
CA GLU A 169 -14.87 -21.71 32.13
C GLU A 169 -16.31 -21.46 32.61
N ALA A 170 -16.49 -20.83 33.77
CA ALA A 170 -17.80 -20.42 34.26
C ALA A 170 -18.48 -19.40 33.33
N GLU A 171 -17.72 -18.47 32.76
CA GLU A 171 -18.23 -17.52 31.76
C GLU A 171 -18.68 -18.23 30.47
N LEU A 172 -17.90 -19.21 29.99
CA LEU A 172 -18.27 -20.05 28.84
C LEU A 172 -19.51 -20.92 29.12
N GLN A 173 -19.66 -21.43 30.34
CA GLN A 173 -20.85 -22.20 30.76
C GLN A 173 -22.10 -21.33 30.83
N LEU A 174 -21.97 -20.10 31.34
CA LEU A 174 -23.06 -19.13 31.35
C LEU A 174 -23.48 -18.77 29.92
N GLU A 175 -22.54 -18.56 29.01
CA GLU A 175 -22.86 -18.33 27.59
C GLU A 175 -23.56 -19.51 26.93
N ARG A 176 -23.15 -20.75 27.20
CA ARG A 176 -23.84 -21.96 26.72
C ARG A 176 -25.28 -22.05 27.20
N SER A 177 -25.58 -21.52 28.39
CA SER A 177 -26.94 -21.49 28.95
C SER A 177 -27.85 -20.43 28.31
N VAL A 178 -27.27 -19.39 27.71
CA VAL A 178 -28.00 -18.27 27.07
C VAL A 178 -28.46 -18.61 25.65
N ASP A 179 -27.83 -19.60 24.98
CA ASP A 179 -28.14 -19.97 23.60
C ASP A 179 -28.12 -21.51 23.41
N PRO A 180 -29.09 -22.24 23.99
CA PRO A 180 -29.06 -23.70 24.08
C PRO A 180 -29.15 -24.40 22.72
N ASP A 181 -29.88 -23.88 21.73
CA ASP A 181 -30.03 -24.50 20.40
C ASP A 181 -28.73 -24.52 19.58
N ARG A 182 -27.82 -23.58 19.83
CA ARG A 182 -26.50 -23.55 19.20
C ARG A 182 -25.54 -24.61 19.75
N PHE A 183 -25.75 -25.04 21.00
CA PHE A 183 -24.90 -26.01 21.70
C PHE A 183 -25.58 -27.37 21.94
N SER A 184 -26.86 -27.53 21.61
CA SER A 184 -27.63 -28.76 21.75
C SER A 184 -27.54 -29.69 20.53
N ALA A 185 -26.94 -29.25 19.42
CA ALA A 185 -26.82 -30.04 18.20
C ALA A 185 -25.62 -30.99 18.21
N ILE A 186 -25.61 -31.95 19.15
CA ILE A 186 -25.14 -33.31 18.87
C ILE A 186 -26.18 -34.26 19.44
N SER A 187 -27.09 -34.70 18.58
CA SER A 187 -27.79 -35.96 18.82
C SER A 187 -27.88 -36.76 17.52
N LEU A 188 -27.14 -37.87 17.52
CA LEU A 188 -27.46 -39.14 16.88
C LEU A 188 -27.34 -39.26 15.34
N SER A 189 -26.09 -39.38 14.87
CA SER A 189 -25.70 -40.41 13.90
C SER A 189 -24.15 -40.52 13.85
N GLY A 190 -23.60 -41.61 14.39
CA GLY A 190 -22.16 -41.90 14.35
C GLY A 190 -21.47 -41.91 15.72
N SER A 191 -21.48 -43.07 16.37
CA SER A 191 -21.00 -43.33 17.73
C SER A 191 -19.51 -43.02 17.97
N ARG A 192 -19.23 -42.11 18.92
CA ARG A 192 -18.22 -42.28 19.99
C ARG A 192 -18.49 -41.23 21.07
N ALA A 193 -18.96 -41.70 22.23
CA ALA A 193 -19.39 -40.86 23.35
C ALA A 193 -18.24 -40.00 23.92
N PRO A 194 -18.51 -38.77 24.42
CA PRO A 194 -17.51 -37.97 25.11
C PRO A 194 -17.24 -38.55 26.51
N HIS A 195 -15.97 -38.68 26.87
CA HIS A 195 -15.55 -38.93 28.24
C HIS A 195 -16.02 -37.79 29.16
N GLN A 196 -16.65 -38.14 30.28
CA GLN A 196 -16.84 -37.23 31.42
C GLN A 196 -15.47 -36.73 31.93
N PRO A 197 -15.35 -35.45 32.34
CA PRO A 197 -14.15 -34.97 33.01
C PRO A 197 -14.04 -35.60 34.41
N LYS A 198 -12.90 -36.25 34.67
CA LYS A 198 -12.55 -36.78 36.00
C LYS A 198 -12.27 -35.61 36.97
N ARG A 199 -12.83 -35.67 38.17
CA ARG A 199 -12.39 -34.84 39.31
C ARG A 199 -11.04 -35.34 39.82
N MET A 200 -10.11 -34.41 40.11
CA MET A 200 -8.86 -34.70 40.82
C MET A 200 -9.19 -35.24 42.22
N GLY A 201 -8.72 -36.45 42.55
CA GLY A 201 -8.79 -36.99 43.91
C GLY A 201 -9.11 -38.47 44.12
N GLU A 202 -9.15 -39.33 43.08
CA GLU A 202 -9.33 -40.78 43.28
C GLU A 202 -8.04 -41.57 43.08
N GLN A 203 -7.77 -42.43 44.07
CA GLN A 203 -6.56 -43.24 44.25
C GLN A 203 -6.36 -44.24 43.11
N GLU A 204 -5.09 -44.35 42.70
CA GLU A 204 -4.61 -45.27 41.67
C GLU A 204 -4.69 -46.72 42.15
N ALA A 205 -5.33 -47.59 41.37
CA ALA A 205 -5.32 -49.04 41.55
C ALA A 205 -4.87 -49.73 40.25
N PRO A 206 -4.24 -50.91 40.35
CA PRO A 206 -2.95 -51.18 39.72
C PRO A 206 -3.07 -51.63 38.26
N VAL A 207 -2.03 -51.28 37.50
CA VAL A 207 -1.83 -51.65 36.09
C VAL A 207 -1.63 -53.16 35.95
N PRO A 208 -2.41 -53.88 35.13
CA PRO A 208 -2.04 -55.22 34.67
C PRO A 208 -1.01 -55.08 33.54
N GLN A 209 0.21 -55.52 33.79
CA GLN A 209 1.22 -55.75 32.75
C GLN A 209 0.73 -56.86 31.81
N VAL A 210 0.72 -56.60 30.50
CA VAL A 210 0.72 -57.66 29.49
C VAL A 210 1.88 -57.43 28.53
N THR A 211 2.75 -58.44 28.55
CA THR A 211 3.99 -58.63 27.80
C THR A 211 3.78 -58.66 26.28
N VAL A 212 4.64 -57.94 25.57
CA VAL A 212 4.71 -57.93 24.10
C VAL A 212 5.63 -59.06 23.63
N GLU A 213 5.08 -60.07 22.96
CA GLU A 213 5.87 -61.03 22.18
C GLU A 213 6.18 -60.47 20.78
N ARG A 214 7.45 -60.59 20.39
CA ARG A 214 7.99 -60.24 19.07
C ARG A 214 7.47 -61.22 18.02
N ILE A 215 6.90 -60.72 16.92
CA ILE A 215 6.66 -61.52 15.72
C ILE A 215 7.55 -61.04 14.57
N VAL A 216 8.27 -62.03 14.04
CA VAL A 216 9.28 -62.01 12.98
C VAL A 216 8.63 -61.75 11.62
N VAL A 217 9.16 -60.79 10.87
CA VAL A 217 8.81 -60.55 9.45
C VAL A 217 9.61 -61.52 8.59
N LYS A 218 8.90 -62.38 7.84
CA LYS A 218 9.49 -63.30 6.84
C LYS A 218 9.19 -62.77 5.44
N GLN A 219 10.25 -62.65 4.63
CA GLN A 219 10.25 -62.16 3.24
C GLN A 219 9.43 -63.04 2.28
N SER A 220 8.88 -62.42 1.24
CA SER A 220 8.69 -63.09 -0.05
C SER A 220 8.75 -62.10 -1.21
N ASP A 221 9.77 -62.29 -2.04
CA ASP A 221 9.95 -61.73 -3.37
C ASP A 221 8.83 -62.14 -4.32
N ARG A 222 8.40 -61.23 -5.20
CA ARG A 222 8.56 -61.34 -6.66
C ARG A 222 7.78 -60.25 -7.42
N ASN A 223 8.51 -59.62 -8.34
CA ASN A 223 8.05 -59.14 -9.64
C ASN A 223 7.01 -58.01 -9.68
N ILE A 224 7.49 -56.78 -9.51
CA ILE A 224 6.94 -55.62 -10.25
C ILE A 224 8.11 -54.91 -10.94
N ALA A 225 8.78 -55.66 -11.83
CA ALA A 225 9.83 -55.17 -12.73
C ALA A 225 9.33 -55.15 -14.21
N GLN A 226 8.01 -55.12 -14.45
CA GLN A 226 7.45 -55.32 -15.79
C GLN A 226 6.27 -54.42 -16.19
N LEU A 227 6.05 -53.27 -15.53
CA LEU A 227 4.96 -52.34 -15.89
C LEU A 227 5.37 -50.85 -15.92
N ARG A 228 6.64 -50.56 -16.26
CA ARG A 228 7.08 -49.25 -16.77
C ARG A 228 7.98 -49.37 -18.00
N ALA A 229 7.79 -50.42 -18.78
CA ALA A 229 8.35 -50.55 -20.11
C ALA A 229 7.27 -50.19 -21.14
N SER A 230 6.98 -48.89 -21.26
CA SER A 230 6.48 -48.26 -22.49
C SER A 230 6.32 -46.76 -22.25
N GLN A 231 7.42 -46.01 -22.33
CA GLN A 231 7.49 -44.71 -23.01
C GLN A 231 8.84 -44.05 -22.72
N ASP A 232 9.75 -44.26 -23.66
CA ASP A 232 10.88 -43.42 -23.99
C ASP A 232 10.99 -43.51 -25.53
N PRO A 233 11.53 -42.52 -26.28
CA PRO A 233 12.83 -41.92 -25.94
C PRO A 233 13.06 -40.46 -26.40
N MET A 234 13.74 -39.63 -25.59
CA MET A 234 14.87 -38.80 -26.10
C MET A 234 15.71 -38.13 -24.99
N ALA A 235 16.40 -38.92 -24.17
CA ALA A 235 17.52 -38.41 -23.37
C ALA A 235 18.56 -39.52 -23.10
N ALA A 236 19.42 -39.80 -24.07
CA ALA A 236 20.69 -40.46 -23.80
C ALA A 236 21.68 -40.17 -24.92
N ARG A 237 22.66 -39.30 -24.64
CA ARG A 237 24.04 -39.54 -25.08
C ARG A 237 25.03 -38.65 -24.31
N PHE A 238 26.01 -39.33 -23.72
CA PHE A 238 27.23 -38.86 -23.08
C PHE A 238 27.15 -38.41 -21.61
N ASN A 239 27.15 -39.40 -20.71
CA ASN A 239 28.23 -39.42 -19.72
C ASN A 239 28.54 -40.85 -19.26
N SER A 240 29.73 -41.34 -19.60
CA SER A 240 30.30 -42.56 -19.04
C SER A 240 31.80 -42.39 -18.92
N SER A 241 32.30 -42.29 -17.69
CA SER A 241 33.53 -42.93 -17.20
C SER A 241 33.95 -42.27 -15.89
N ILE A 242 33.70 -42.95 -14.77
CA ILE A 242 34.61 -42.96 -13.62
C ILE A 242 34.49 -44.34 -12.98
N GLY A 243 35.62 -45.05 -12.92
CA GLY A 243 35.82 -46.26 -12.14
C GLY A 243 36.90 -46.01 -11.10
N SER A 244 36.47 -46.02 -9.84
CA SER A 244 37.12 -46.51 -8.60
C SER A 244 38.66 -46.61 -8.52
N ALA A 245 39.26 -46.00 -7.49
CA ALA A 245 39.72 -46.73 -6.29
C ALA A 245 40.59 -45.87 -5.35
N GLY A 246 40.45 -46.08 -4.03
CA GLY A 246 41.60 -46.01 -3.11
C GLY A 246 41.55 -44.99 -1.97
N SER A 247 41.06 -45.44 -0.82
CA SER A 247 41.17 -44.84 0.53
C SER A 247 42.61 -44.47 0.95
N THR A 248 42.80 -43.33 1.62
CA THR A 248 43.44 -43.21 2.96
C THR A 248 43.26 -41.78 3.52
N GLY A 249 43.10 -41.66 4.84
CA GLY A 249 42.74 -40.42 5.55
C GLY A 249 43.90 -39.51 5.94
N GLY A 250 43.54 -38.31 6.43
CA GLY A 250 44.46 -37.36 7.07
C GLY A 250 43.91 -35.93 7.09
N SER A 251 43.85 -35.32 8.27
CA SER A 251 43.33 -33.97 8.53
C SER A 251 44.27 -32.83 8.10
N ALA A 252 43.66 -31.68 7.82
CA ALA A 252 44.14 -30.29 7.99
C ALA A 252 45.15 -29.65 7.01
N SER A 253 44.75 -28.43 6.58
CA SER A 253 45.56 -27.22 6.31
C SER A 253 46.24 -26.98 4.94
N SER A 254 45.96 -25.76 4.43
CA SER A 254 46.79 -24.89 3.57
C SER A 254 46.75 -25.09 2.03
N PRO A 255 46.83 -23.99 1.25
CA PRO A 255 46.76 -24.00 -0.22
C PRO A 255 48.12 -24.39 -0.83
N PRO A 256 48.16 -24.96 -2.06
CA PRO A 256 49.43 -25.34 -2.69
C PRO A 256 50.08 -24.14 -3.41
N PRO A 257 51.42 -24.16 -3.57
CA PRO A 257 52.19 -23.02 -4.04
C PRO A 257 52.22 -22.91 -5.56
N ALA A 258 52.43 -21.66 -6.01
CA ALA A 258 52.61 -21.28 -7.40
C ALA A 258 53.81 -21.98 -8.07
N GLN A 259 53.59 -22.44 -9.31
CA GLN A 259 54.67 -22.69 -10.26
C GLN A 259 54.43 -21.88 -11.53
N SER A 260 55.42 -21.04 -11.83
CA SER A 260 55.54 -20.17 -12.98
C SER A 260 55.74 -20.98 -14.26
N PHE A 261 54.85 -20.78 -15.24
CA PHE A 261 55.18 -20.90 -16.65
C PHE A 261 54.78 -19.62 -17.37
N SER A 262 55.78 -18.96 -17.95
CA SER A 262 55.67 -17.75 -18.73
C SER A 262 55.04 -18.03 -20.10
N ALA A 263 53.85 -17.51 -20.32
CA ALA A 263 53.40 -17.04 -21.62
C ALA A 263 52.82 -15.64 -21.39
N GLN A 264 53.27 -14.66 -22.16
CA GLN A 264 52.74 -13.30 -22.14
C GLN A 264 51.27 -13.31 -22.59
N ALA A 265 50.37 -13.64 -21.66
CA ALA A 265 48.98 -13.26 -21.68
C ALA A 265 48.84 -12.10 -20.69
N ALA A 266 48.18 -11.02 -21.10
CA ALA A 266 47.86 -9.92 -20.18
C ALA A 266 47.28 -10.50 -18.89
N VAL A 267 47.86 -10.17 -17.73
CA VAL A 267 47.38 -10.61 -16.43
C VAL A 267 45.96 -10.08 -16.28
N GLN A 268 44.97 -10.93 -16.54
CA GLN A 268 43.57 -10.58 -16.37
C GLN A 268 43.33 -10.56 -14.85
N LYS A 269 43.11 -9.37 -14.29
CA LYS A 269 42.76 -9.22 -12.87
C LYS A 269 41.54 -10.10 -12.55
N GLY A 270 41.57 -10.81 -11.43
CA GLY A 270 40.43 -11.56 -10.94
C GLY A 270 39.30 -10.65 -10.50
N VAL A 271 38.10 -11.20 -10.30
CA VAL A 271 36.93 -10.43 -9.83
C VAL A 271 37.23 -9.75 -8.48
N GLN A 272 37.92 -10.46 -7.58
CA GLN A 272 38.37 -9.94 -6.29
C GLN A 272 39.34 -8.76 -6.45
N ASP A 273 40.34 -8.87 -7.33
CA ASP A 273 41.34 -7.81 -7.54
C ASP A 273 40.70 -6.51 -8.05
N ILE A 274 39.65 -6.61 -8.87
CA ILE A 274 38.91 -5.44 -9.38
C ILE A 274 38.12 -4.78 -8.25
N LEU A 275 37.44 -5.57 -7.40
CA LEU A 275 36.73 -5.05 -6.23
C LEU A 275 37.67 -4.36 -5.26
N ASP A 276 38.78 -5.01 -4.92
CA ASP A 276 39.78 -4.48 -4.00
C ASP A 276 40.41 -3.20 -4.56
N SER A 277 40.64 -3.13 -5.88
CA SER A 277 41.15 -1.90 -6.52
C SER A 277 40.18 -0.72 -6.32
N ALA A 278 38.87 -0.93 -6.53
CA ALA A 278 37.86 0.12 -6.38
C ALA A 278 37.71 0.59 -4.91
N LEU A 279 37.84 -0.34 -3.96
CA LEU A 279 37.76 -0.03 -2.52
C LEU A 279 38.99 0.72 -2.03
N VAL A 280 40.19 0.30 -2.45
CA VAL A 280 41.46 0.94 -2.08
C VAL A 280 41.55 2.37 -2.64
N GLU A 281 41.08 2.60 -3.86
CA GLU A 281 41.00 3.95 -4.45
C GLU A 281 40.13 4.90 -3.59
N SER A 282 39.14 4.35 -2.89
CA SER A 282 38.21 5.09 -2.03
C SER A 282 38.61 5.08 -0.54
N GLY A 283 39.79 4.54 -0.21
CA GLY A 283 40.35 4.55 1.15
C GLY A 283 39.90 3.41 2.08
N PHE A 284 39.30 2.33 1.55
CA PHE A 284 38.88 1.16 2.33
C PHE A 284 39.79 -0.05 2.06
N GLU A 285 40.12 -0.80 3.12
CA GLU A 285 41.05 -1.95 3.04
C GLU A 285 40.40 -3.21 2.44
N ASP A 286 39.12 -3.45 2.76
CA ASP A 286 38.42 -4.64 2.31
C ASP A 286 36.90 -4.42 2.16
N ALA A 287 36.24 -5.33 1.46
CA ALA A 287 34.81 -5.25 1.16
C ALA A 287 33.90 -5.40 2.41
N GLU A 288 34.35 -6.12 3.43
CA GLU A 288 33.57 -6.38 4.65
C GLU A 288 33.51 -5.14 5.55
N SER A 289 34.66 -4.47 5.72
CA SER A 289 34.82 -3.22 6.46
C SER A 289 34.01 -2.10 5.81
N PHE A 290 34.09 -1.95 4.48
CA PHE A 290 33.28 -0.99 3.74
C PHE A 290 31.78 -1.29 3.90
N SER A 291 31.37 -2.56 3.73
CA SER A 291 29.96 -2.93 3.84
C SER A 291 29.40 -2.68 5.23
N LYS A 292 30.15 -3.01 6.29
CA LYS A 292 29.74 -2.74 7.68
C LYS A 292 29.66 -1.25 7.97
N ALA A 293 30.62 -0.46 7.49
CA ALA A 293 30.63 1.00 7.67
C ALA A 293 29.44 1.66 6.95
N LEU A 294 29.19 1.25 5.69
CA LEU A 294 28.10 1.78 4.88
C LEU A 294 26.72 1.41 5.46
N ILE A 295 26.52 0.15 5.87
CA ILE A 295 25.29 -0.29 6.54
C ILE A 295 25.12 0.40 7.90
N GLY A 296 26.22 0.66 8.60
CA GLY A 296 26.25 1.41 9.85
C GLY A 296 25.96 2.90 9.71
N GLY A 297 25.90 3.42 8.48
CA GLY A 297 25.65 4.83 8.18
C GLY A 297 26.84 5.75 8.47
N ASP A 298 28.08 5.24 8.36
CA ASP A 298 29.29 6.05 8.49
C ASP A 298 29.34 7.12 7.37
N PRO A 299 29.40 8.42 7.70
CA PRO A 299 29.46 9.49 6.71
C PRO A 299 30.58 9.32 5.67
N ALA A 300 31.75 8.82 6.08
CA ALA A 300 32.87 8.62 5.17
C ALA A 300 32.57 7.51 4.15
N ALA A 301 31.91 6.42 4.60
CA ALA A 301 31.49 5.34 3.72
C ALA A 301 30.35 5.76 2.78
N VAL A 302 29.42 6.58 3.25
CA VAL A 302 28.31 7.11 2.42
C VAL A 302 28.86 8.01 1.30
N GLU A 303 29.80 8.90 1.61
CA GLU A 303 30.45 9.76 0.61
C GLU A 303 31.26 8.94 -0.40
N ALA A 304 32.06 7.99 0.08
CA ALA A 304 32.84 7.10 -0.76
C ALA A 304 31.98 6.13 -1.60
N SER A 305 30.76 5.80 -1.15
CA SER A 305 29.92 4.80 -1.83
C SER A 305 29.57 5.19 -3.26
N GLY A 306 29.38 6.49 -3.53
CA GLY A 306 29.15 6.98 -4.89
C GLY A 306 30.34 6.67 -5.82
N GLU A 307 31.56 6.91 -5.35
CA GLU A 307 32.78 6.66 -6.12
C GLU A 307 33.05 5.17 -6.32
N VAL A 308 32.92 4.36 -5.26
CA VAL A 308 33.10 2.90 -5.31
C VAL A 308 32.13 2.28 -6.32
N PHE A 309 30.83 2.57 -6.20
CA PHE A 309 29.83 1.98 -7.10
C PHE A 309 29.95 2.50 -8.53
N TYR A 310 30.32 3.77 -8.71
CA TYR A 310 30.58 4.32 -10.04
C TYR A 310 31.81 3.68 -10.70
N SER A 311 32.88 3.43 -9.94
CA SER A 311 34.06 2.72 -10.43
C SER A 311 33.70 1.29 -10.85
N LEU A 312 32.97 0.56 -10.00
CA LEU A 312 32.49 -0.80 -10.32
C LEU A 312 31.53 -0.82 -11.52
N TYR A 313 30.68 0.19 -11.67
CA TYR A 313 29.80 0.36 -12.82
C TYR A 313 30.60 0.49 -14.12
N ASN A 314 31.67 1.30 -14.12
CA ASN A 314 32.53 1.50 -15.28
C ASN A 314 33.39 0.26 -15.59
N ASP A 315 33.80 -0.47 -14.55
CA ASP A 315 34.59 -1.70 -14.67
C ASP A 315 33.73 -2.97 -14.87
N ALA A 316 32.41 -2.83 -15.00
CA ALA A 316 31.47 -3.94 -15.18
C ALA A 316 31.83 -4.90 -16.32
N MET A 317 32.37 -4.39 -17.44
CA MET A 317 32.82 -5.23 -18.56
C MET A 317 34.06 -6.07 -18.20
N LYS A 318 34.98 -5.52 -17.40
CA LYS A 318 36.15 -6.25 -16.91
C LYS A 318 35.70 -7.34 -15.94
N ILE A 319 34.82 -6.99 -14.99
CA ILE A 319 34.22 -7.92 -14.02
C ILE A 319 33.51 -9.07 -14.76
N ALA A 320 32.69 -8.75 -15.77
CA ALA A 320 32.00 -9.74 -16.58
C ALA A 320 32.97 -10.70 -17.28
N SER A 321 34.04 -10.18 -17.90
CA SER A 321 35.05 -11.00 -18.57
C SER A 321 35.79 -11.93 -17.59
N ALA A 322 36.11 -11.44 -16.39
CA ALA A 322 36.78 -12.21 -15.34
C ALA A 322 35.87 -13.30 -14.77
N ALA A 323 34.59 -12.98 -14.52
CA ALA A 323 33.59 -13.94 -14.03
C ALA A 323 33.29 -15.06 -15.05
N VAL A 324 33.36 -14.77 -16.36
CA VAL A 324 33.23 -15.82 -17.39
C VAL A 324 34.47 -16.72 -17.44
N ALA A 325 35.67 -16.16 -17.22
CA ALA A 325 36.91 -16.92 -17.18
C ALA A 325 37.02 -17.81 -15.92
N ALA A 326 36.57 -17.29 -14.77
CA ALA A 326 36.53 -18.00 -13.48
C ALA A 326 35.13 -17.90 -12.84
N PRO A 327 34.17 -18.77 -13.24
CA PRO A 327 32.79 -18.73 -12.75
C PRO A 327 32.60 -18.78 -11.23
N ASN A 328 33.52 -19.44 -10.51
CA ASN A 328 33.46 -19.55 -9.05
C ASN A 328 33.74 -18.22 -8.34
N ASP A 329 34.44 -17.30 -9.00
CA ASP A 329 34.81 -16.01 -8.41
C ASP A 329 33.62 -15.03 -8.42
N PHE A 330 32.55 -15.33 -9.17
CA PHE A 330 31.35 -14.49 -9.21
C PHE A 330 30.65 -14.40 -7.84
N TRP A 331 30.82 -15.40 -6.97
CA TRP A 331 30.36 -15.35 -5.57
C TRP A 331 30.80 -14.07 -4.85
N VAL A 332 31.99 -13.53 -5.15
CA VAL A 332 32.52 -12.30 -4.54
C VAL A 332 31.57 -11.12 -4.77
N MET A 333 31.05 -10.98 -6.00
CA MET A 333 30.10 -9.91 -6.33
C MET A 333 28.77 -10.11 -5.59
N SER A 334 28.26 -11.34 -5.54
CA SER A 334 27.02 -11.64 -4.81
C SER A 334 27.14 -11.34 -3.32
N ASN A 335 28.22 -11.79 -2.69
CA ASN A 335 28.46 -11.59 -1.26
C ASN A 335 28.73 -10.11 -0.90
N PHE A 336 29.18 -9.30 -1.86
CA PHE A 336 29.32 -7.87 -1.68
C PHE A 336 27.99 -7.13 -1.85
N PHE A 337 27.31 -7.31 -2.99
CA PHE A 337 26.11 -6.52 -3.32
C PHE A 337 24.85 -6.97 -2.59
N MET A 338 24.60 -8.28 -2.42
CA MET A 338 23.33 -8.76 -1.88
C MET A 338 23.08 -8.31 -0.42
N PRO A 339 24.06 -8.36 0.50
CA PRO A 339 23.89 -7.84 1.86
C PRO A 339 23.66 -6.32 1.90
N LEU A 340 24.32 -5.56 1.02
CA LEU A 340 24.15 -4.12 0.89
C LEU A 340 22.73 -3.78 0.41
N ILE A 341 22.29 -4.39 -0.69
CA ILE A 341 20.94 -4.20 -1.24
C ILE A 341 19.89 -4.62 -0.20
N SER A 342 20.13 -5.67 0.58
CA SER A 342 19.22 -6.09 1.66
C SER A 342 19.13 -5.05 2.79
N SER A 343 20.24 -4.44 3.18
CA SER A 343 20.30 -3.64 4.42
C SER A 343 20.10 -2.14 4.20
N LEU A 344 20.46 -1.60 3.03
CA LEU A 344 20.41 -0.16 2.75
C LEU A 344 18.97 0.36 2.56
N PRO A 345 18.66 1.62 2.89
CA PRO A 345 17.33 2.20 2.71
C PRO A 345 17.00 2.40 1.21
N VAL A 346 15.77 2.07 0.80
CA VAL A 346 15.32 2.12 -0.62
C VAL A 346 15.48 3.50 -1.25
N ASP A 347 15.21 4.55 -0.48
CA ASP A 347 15.25 5.94 -0.96
C ASP A 347 16.68 6.52 -0.97
N GLY A 348 17.66 5.82 -0.41
CA GLY A 348 19.04 6.30 -0.31
C GLY A 348 19.81 6.17 -1.62
N ASP A 349 20.63 7.18 -1.93
CA ASP A 349 21.52 7.15 -3.10
C ASP A 349 22.46 5.93 -3.13
N PRO A 350 23.05 5.48 -1.99
CA PRO A 350 23.89 4.28 -1.97
C PRO A 350 23.14 3.02 -2.40
N PHE A 351 21.85 2.90 -2.07
CA PHE A 351 21.03 1.75 -2.49
C PHE A 351 20.88 1.74 -4.01
N LYS A 352 20.44 2.87 -4.60
CA LYS A 352 20.28 2.99 -6.06
C LYS A 352 21.58 2.73 -6.80
N ALA A 353 22.67 3.39 -6.39
CA ALA A 353 23.98 3.21 -6.97
C ALA A 353 24.47 1.74 -6.90
N SER A 354 24.21 1.05 -5.77
CA SER A 354 24.57 -0.36 -5.63
C SER A 354 23.79 -1.28 -6.59
N VAL A 355 22.49 -1.03 -6.76
CA VAL A 355 21.63 -1.79 -7.68
C VAL A 355 22.05 -1.53 -9.13
N ASP A 356 22.34 -0.28 -9.49
CA ASP A 356 22.77 0.10 -10.84
C ASP A 356 24.14 -0.49 -11.20
N ALA A 357 25.09 -0.45 -10.27
CA ALA A 357 26.42 -1.06 -10.44
C ALA A 357 26.31 -2.57 -10.66
N PHE A 358 25.52 -3.27 -9.84
CA PHE A 358 25.38 -4.72 -9.99
C PHE A 358 24.58 -5.10 -11.24
N SER A 359 23.58 -4.30 -11.61
CA SER A 359 22.81 -4.50 -12.85
C SER A 359 23.70 -4.31 -14.09
N SER A 360 24.62 -3.34 -14.07
CA SER A 360 25.61 -3.13 -15.13
C SER A 360 26.48 -4.37 -15.35
N VAL A 361 26.90 -5.05 -14.27
CA VAL A 361 27.64 -6.33 -14.36
C VAL A 361 26.81 -7.40 -15.07
N GLY A 362 25.52 -7.52 -14.76
CA GLY A 362 24.59 -8.45 -15.44
C GLY A 362 24.48 -8.18 -16.94
N LEU A 363 24.23 -6.91 -17.31
CA LEU A 363 24.13 -6.49 -18.70
C LEU A 363 25.44 -6.72 -19.48
N CYS A 364 26.59 -6.48 -18.84
CA CYS A 364 27.90 -6.78 -19.42
C CYS A 364 28.15 -8.30 -19.56
N LEU A 365 27.74 -9.12 -18.59
CA LEU A 365 27.81 -10.58 -18.70
C LEU A 365 27.00 -11.11 -19.87
N LEU A 366 25.80 -10.56 -20.10
CA LEU A 366 24.98 -10.90 -21.27
C LEU A 366 25.70 -10.56 -22.59
N LYS A 367 26.42 -9.43 -22.65
CA LYS A 367 27.22 -9.05 -23.83
C LYS A 367 28.41 -9.96 -24.07
N VAL A 368 29.08 -10.42 -23.00
CA VAL A 368 30.26 -11.30 -23.10
C VAL A 368 29.83 -12.74 -23.45
N LYS A 369 28.88 -13.29 -22.70
CA LYS A 369 28.36 -14.65 -22.89
C LYS A 369 26.92 -14.76 -22.37
N PRO A 370 25.91 -14.66 -23.24
CA PRO A 370 24.49 -14.65 -22.85
C PRO A 370 24.05 -15.82 -21.97
N SER A 371 24.58 -17.03 -22.20
CA SER A 371 24.22 -18.22 -21.42
C SER A 371 24.89 -18.30 -20.04
N ALA A 372 25.94 -17.52 -19.79
CA ALA A 372 26.64 -17.53 -18.50
C ALA A 372 25.95 -16.66 -17.46
N ALA A 373 25.36 -15.53 -17.86
CA ALA A 373 24.79 -14.56 -16.91
C ALA A 373 23.65 -15.17 -16.05
N PRO A 374 22.63 -15.85 -16.62
CA PRO A 374 21.56 -16.46 -15.83
C PRO A 374 22.07 -17.58 -14.92
N ALA A 375 23.02 -18.39 -15.42
CA ALA A 375 23.59 -19.51 -14.66
C ALA A 375 24.41 -19.01 -13.46
N LEU A 376 25.25 -17.99 -13.64
CA LEU A 376 26.02 -17.38 -12.56
C LEU A 376 25.10 -16.74 -11.51
N PHE A 377 24.09 -15.98 -11.94
CA PHE A 377 23.15 -15.37 -11.01
C PHE A 377 22.35 -16.43 -10.22
N SER A 378 21.84 -17.45 -10.91
CA SER A 378 21.09 -18.55 -10.31
C SER A 378 21.88 -19.31 -9.25
N ASN A 379 23.17 -19.55 -9.50
CA ASN A 379 24.02 -20.33 -8.60
C ASN A 379 24.48 -19.55 -7.37
N TYR A 380 24.64 -18.22 -7.46
CA TYR A 380 25.32 -17.44 -6.43
C TYR A 380 24.49 -16.32 -5.80
N ALA A 381 23.44 -15.80 -6.46
CA ALA A 381 22.70 -14.62 -6.02
C ALA A 381 21.18 -14.84 -5.87
N LEU A 382 20.59 -15.79 -6.61
CA LEU A 382 19.14 -15.96 -6.65
C LEU A 382 18.52 -16.31 -5.30
N GLU A 383 19.13 -17.19 -4.51
CA GLU A 383 18.61 -17.56 -3.18
C GLU A 383 18.61 -16.36 -2.22
N ALA A 384 19.68 -15.55 -2.24
CA ALA A 384 19.76 -14.31 -1.45
C ALA A 384 18.72 -13.28 -1.90
N LEU A 385 18.46 -13.18 -3.21
CA LEU A 385 17.44 -12.31 -3.77
C LEU A 385 16.04 -12.73 -3.32
N CYS A 386 15.70 -14.02 -3.42
CA CYS A 386 14.43 -14.56 -2.95
C CYS A 386 14.22 -14.35 -1.45
N GLY A 387 15.28 -14.52 -0.64
CA GLY A 387 15.26 -14.19 0.79
C GLY A 387 14.95 -12.71 1.04
N CYS A 388 15.52 -11.80 0.24
CA CYS A 388 15.26 -10.37 0.35
C CYS A 388 13.82 -9.99 -0.05
N LEU A 389 13.28 -10.61 -1.12
CA LEU A 389 11.89 -10.38 -1.55
C LEU A 389 10.87 -10.68 -0.45
N GLY A 390 11.10 -11.76 0.31
CA GLY A 390 10.21 -12.14 1.42
C GLY A 390 10.27 -11.20 2.63
N VAL A 391 11.43 -10.58 2.89
CA VAL A 391 11.64 -9.72 4.07
C VAL A 391 11.30 -8.25 3.78
N GLN A 392 11.53 -7.77 2.54
CA GLN A 392 11.42 -6.35 2.20
C GLN A 392 10.64 -6.12 0.89
N PRO A 393 9.29 -6.17 0.94
CA PRO A 393 8.45 -6.03 -0.25
C PRO A 393 8.62 -4.71 -1.00
N THR A 394 8.99 -3.62 -0.32
CA THR A 394 9.22 -2.30 -0.94
C THR A 394 10.42 -2.26 -1.90
N LYS A 395 11.33 -3.24 -1.80
CA LYS A 395 12.48 -3.38 -2.71
C LYS A 395 12.22 -4.30 -3.90
N SER A 396 11.02 -4.90 -3.98
CA SER A 396 10.73 -5.95 -4.96
C SER A 396 10.97 -5.49 -6.39
N TYR A 397 10.52 -4.28 -6.75
CA TYR A 397 10.75 -3.75 -8.09
C TYR A 397 12.24 -3.69 -8.44
N ALA A 398 13.06 -3.04 -7.61
CA ALA A 398 14.50 -2.91 -7.84
C ALA A 398 15.23 -4.28 -7.88
N LEU A 399 14.86 -5.21 -7.00
CA LEU A 399 15.43 -6.57 -6.98
C LEU A 399 15.07 -7.34 -8.26
N LEU A 400 13.82 -7.25 -8.72
CA LEU A 400 13.37 -7.94 -9.91
C LEU A 400 13.96 -7.31 -11.20
N SER A 401 14.12 -5.99 -11.23
CA SER A 401 14.90 -5.29 -12.29
C SER A 401 16.35 -5.76 -12.33
N LEU A 402 16.99 -5.88 -11.15
CA LEU A 402 18.33 -6.46 -11.05
C LEU A 402 18.35 -7.89 -11.59
N TYR A 403 17.38 -8.74 -11.23
CA TYR A 403 17.30 -10.11 -11.73
C TYR A 403 17.19 -10.18 -13.27
N TYR A 404 16.35 -9.32 -13.86
CA TYR A 404 16.20 -9.25 -15.32
C TYR A 404 17.43 -8.69 -16.04
N SER A 405 18.26 -7.87 -15.38
CA SER A 405 19.55 -7.44 -15.95
C SER A 405 20.53 -8.60 -16.22
N PHE A 406 20.35 -9.77 -15.57
CA PHE A 406 21.13 -10.98 -15.80
C PHE A 406 20.44 -11.97 -16.75
N SER A 407 19.22 -11.67 -17.21
CA SER A 407 18.43 -12.52 -18.10
C SER A 407 18.48 -11.96 -19.54
N PRO A 408 18.57 -12.80 -20.58
CA PRO A 408 18.52 -12.32 -21.96
C PRO A 408 17.21 -11.56 -22.22
N PRO A 409 17.23 -10.36 -22.82
CA PRO A 409 16.05 -9.54 -23.10
C PRO A 409 15.27 -10.10 -24.29
N THR A 410 14.84 -11.34 -24.16
CA THR A 410 14.10 -12.11 -25.17
C THR A 410 13.00 -12.87 -24.43
N PRO A 411 11.83 -13.10 -25.06
CA PRO A 411 10.74 -13.80 -24.40
C PRO A 411 11.15 -15.19 -23.87
N ALA A 412 11.96 -15.93 -24.63
CA ALA A 412 12.50 -17.22 -24.19
C ALA A 412 13.39 -17.12 -22.94
N GLY A 413 14.21 -16.06 -22.85
CA GLY A 413 15.03 -15.78 -21.66
C GLY A 413 14.19 -15.44 -20.44
N HIS A 414 13.13 -14.66 -20.61
CA HIS A 414 12.22 -14.30 -19.51
C HIS A 414 11.39 -15.51 -19.04
N VAL A 415 10.93 -16.37 -19.97
CA VAL A 415 10.30 -17.66 -19.61
C VAL A 415 11.22 -18.53 -18.76
N GLU A 416 12.51 -18.64 -19.13
CA GLU A 416 13.49 -19.41 -18.34
C GLU A 416 13.73 -18.76 -16.97
N ALA A 417 13.86 -17.43 -16.92
CA ALA A 417 14.03 -16.68 -15.68
C ALA A 417 12.84 -16.85 -14.73
N ILE A 418 11.61 -16.77 -15.24
CA ILE A 418 10.39 -17.00 -14.46
C ILE A 418 10.36 -18.45 -13.96
N LYS A 419 10.63 -19.44 -14.81
CA LYS A 419 10.69 -20.86 -14.38
C LYS A 419 11.71 -21.06 -13.27
N LYS A 420 12.90 -20.49 -13.39
CA LYS A 420 13.94 -20.59 -12.35
C LYS A 420 13.52 -19.92 -11.03
N LEU A 421 12.84 -18.79 -11.12
CA LEU A 421 12.26 -18.12 -9.95
C LEU A 421 11.20 -19.00 -9.28
N THR A 422 10.36 -19.69 -10.07
CA THR A 422 9.31 -20.59 -9.56
C THR A 422 9.86 -21.86 -8.93
N GLU A 423 11.01 -22.35 -9.40
CA GLU A 423 11.73 -23.48 -8.77
C GLU A 423 12.34 -23.09 -7.42
N THR A 424 12.76 -21.83 -7.28
CA THR A 424 13.48 -21.34 -6.09
C THR A 424 12.52 -20.89 -4.99
N ILE A 425 11.42 -20.22 -5.36
CA ILE A 425 10.41 -19.76 -4.41
C ILE A 425 9.39 -20.88 -4.18
N ALA A 426 9.52 -21.58 -3.06
CA ALA A 426 8.59 -22.65 -2.68
C ALA A 426 7.23 -22.15 -2.17
N GLU A 427 7.12 -20.88 -1.75
CA GLU A 427 5.90 -20.30 -1.18
C GLU A 427 5.04 -19.61 -2.26
N PRO A 428 3.84 -20.12 -2.59
CA PRO A 428 2.98 -19.54 -3.63
C PRO A 428 2.61 -18.05 -3.37
N PRO A 429 2.31 -17.61 -2.13
CA PRO A 429 2.06 -16.20 -1.84
C PRO A 429 3.18 -15.24 -2.25
N LEU A 430 4.43 -15.63 -1.95
CA LEU A 430 5.62 -14.82 -2.27
C LEU A 430 5.84 -14.78 -3.78
N LEU A 431 5.69 -15.93 -4.45
CA LEU A 431 5.84 -16.03 -5.90
C LEU A 431 4.83 -15.15 -6.63
N VAL A 432 3.54 -15.21 -6.29
CA VAL A 432 2.50 -14.37 -6.92
C VAL A 432 2.79 -12.88 -6.71
N THR A 433 3.21 -12.50 -5.50
CA THR A 433 3.55 -11.09 -5.20
C THR A 433 4.78 -10.65 -5.99
N ALA A 434 5.80 -11.50 -6.14
CA ALA A 434 6.97 -11.22 -6.95
C ALA A 434 6.60 -11.06 -8.44
N LEU A 435 5.83 -11.98 -9.01
CA LEU A 435 5.40 -11.92 -10.41
C LEU A 435 4.51 -10.69 -10.70
N SER A 436 3.67 -10.28 -9.73
CA SER A 436 2.87 -9.05 -9.87
C SER A 436 3.70 -7.77 -9.97
N ASN A 437 4.94 -7.79 -9.46
CA ASN A 437 5.90 -6.70 -9.63
C ASN A 437 6.75 -6.91 -10.90
N LEU A 438 7.09 -8.16 -11.22
CA LEU A 438 7.94 -8.52 -12.35
C LEU A 438 7.31 -8.12 -13.69
N ILE A 439 5.99 -8.28 -13.84
CA ILE A 439 5.28 -7.86 -15.07
C ILE A 439 5.43 -6.35 -15.35
N ASN A 440 5.65 -5.53 -14.33
CA ASN A 440 5.89 -4.09 -14.49
C ASN A 440 7.33 -3.75 -14.89
N VAL A 441 8.24 -4.72 -14.79
CA VAL A 441 9.64 -4.63 -15.24
C VAL A 441 9.79 -5.11 -16.68
N GLU A 442 8.87 -5.96 -17.17
CA GLU A 442 8.87 -6.44 -18.57
C GLU A 442 8.84 -5.28 -19.57
N ASP A 443 9.69 -5.37 -20.59
CA ASP A 443 9.67 -4.44 -21.73
C ASP A 443 8.50 -4.77 -22.67
N GLU A 444 7.91 -3.76 -23.31
CA GLU A 444 6.73 -3.92 -24.19
C GLU A 444 6.95 -4.94 -25.33
N GLY A 445 8.19 -5.07 -25.84
CA GLY A 445 8.52 -6.04 -26.89
C GLY A 445 8.92 -7.44 -26.40
N SER A 446 8.97 -7.67 -25.09
CA SER A 446 9.46 -8.92 -24.49
C SER A 446 8.36 -9.89 -24.06
N ILE A 447 7.10 -9.44 -24.02
CA ILE A 447 5.96 -10.28 -23.65
C ILE A 447 5.38 -10.90 -24.94
N ASP A 448 5.78 -12.14 -25.20
CA ASP A 448 5.10 -12.98 -26.18
C ASP A 448 3.97 -13.79 -25.53
N ASN A 449 3.29 -14.64 -26.32
CA ASN A 449 2.24 -15.51 -25.82
C ASN A 449 2.73 -16.43 -24.70
N ALA A 450 3.97 -16.93 -24.76
CA ALA A 450 4.49 -17.86 -23.76
C ALA A 450 4.75 -17.18 -22.41
N VAL A 451 5.28 -15.96 -22.42
CA VAL A 451 5.44 -15.14 -21.20
C VAL A 451 4.06 -14.75 -20.66
N MET A 452 3.14 -14.33 -21.53
CA MET A 452 1.77 -13.96 -21.15
C MET A 452 1.04 -15.13 -20.48
N ASP A 453 1.11 -16.33 -21.06
CA ASP A 453 0.47 -17.53 -20.53
C ASP A 453 0.93 -17.84 -19.09
N LEU A 454 2.21 -17.62 -18.77
CA LEU A 454 2.72 -17.78 -17.41
C LEU A 454 2.08 -16.79 -16.44
N TYR A 455 2.01 -15.50 -16.80
CA TYR A 455 1.39 -14.49 -15.96
C TYR A 455 -0.11 -14.74 -15.77
N LEU A 456 -0.83 -15.15 -16.81
CA LEU A 456 -2.24 -15.53 -16.72
C LEU A 456 -2.44 -16.76 -15.83
N TYR A 457 -1.60 -17.79 -16.00
CA TYR A 457 -1.63 -19.00 -15.17
C TYR A 457 -1.43 -18.70 -13.68
N TYR A 458 -0.40 -17.92 -13.34
CA TYR A 458 -0.15 -17.55 -11.94
C TYR A 458 -1.20 -16.57 -11.40
N SER A 459 -1.90 -15.82 -12.27
CA SER A 459 -3.04 -15.01 -11.87
C SER A 459 -4.20 -15.88 -11.40
N ILE A 460 -4.48 -17.01 -12.07
CA ILE A 460 -5.52 -17.95 -11.61
C ILE A 460 -5.14 -18.54 -10.24
N ILE A 461 -3.87 -18.96 -10.07
CA ILE A 461 -3.38 -19.50 -8.79
C ILE A 461 -3.53 -18.47 -7.67
N GLY A 462 -3.14 -17.21 -7.94
CA GLY A 462 -3.19 -16.13 -6.98
C GLY A 462 -4.61 -15.77 -6.54
N LEU A 463 -5.59 -15.81 -7.45
CA LEU A 463 -7.01 -15.60 -7.14
C LEU A 463 -7.56 -16.65 -6.16
N GLY A 464 -7.07 -17.89 -6.24
CA GLY A 464 -7.46 -18.99 -5.34
C GLY A 464 -6.79 -18.96 -3.95
N GLN A 465 -5.87 -18.03 -3.68
CA GLN A 465 -5.16 -17.98 -2.41
C GLN A 465 -6.02 -17.43 -1.26
N SER A 466 -5.80 -17.96 -0.05
CA SER A 466 -6.52 -17.53 1.15
C SER A 466 -6.14 -16.11 1.60
N SER A 467 -4.93 -15.66 1.29
CA SER A 467 -4.45 -14.32 1.64
C SER A 467 -5.06 -13.24 0.76
N PRO A 468 -5.78 -12.25 1.33
CA PRO A 468 -6.38 -11.16 0.56
C PRO A 468 -5.37 -10.26 -0.16
N SER A 469 -4.19 -10.04 0.41
CA SER A 469 -3.14 -9.24 -0.23
C SER A 469 -2.58 -9.92 -1.48
N VAL A 470 -2.51 -11.26 -1.46
CA VAL A 470 -2.06 -12.06 -2.60
C VAL A 470 -3.11 -12.03 -3.70
N ARG A 471 -4.39 -12.15 -3.37
CA ARG A 471 -5.49 -11.98 -4.34
C ARG A 471 -5.46 -10.60 -4.99
N ALA A 472 -5.26 -9.54 -4.19
CA ALA A 472 -5.12 -8.18 -4.73
C ALA A 472 -3.90 -8.04 -5.66
N SER A 473 -2.75 -8.62 -5.30
CA SER A 473 -1.55 -8.64 -6.15
C SER A 473 -1.79 -9.43 -7.45
N SER A 474 -2.52 -10.53 -7.36
CA SER A 474 -2.93 -11.34 -8.50
C SER A 474 -3.84 -10.58 -9.48
N LEU A 475 -4.79 -9.81 -8.96
CA LEU A 475 -5.64 -8.94 -9.78
C LEU A 475 -4.84 -7.80 -10.44
N ALA A 476 -3.84 -7.25 -9.75
CA ALA A 476 -2.96 -6.23 -10.32
C ALA A 476 -2.07 -6.78 -11.44
N MET A 477 -1.57 -8.01 -11.26
CA MET A 477 -0.87 -8.75 -12.31
C MET A 477 -1.78 -8.99 -13.51
N LEU A 478 -3.03 -9.40 -13.28
CA LEU A 478 -4.03 -9.60 -14.31
C LEU A 478 -4.37 -8.31 -15.07
N ALA A 479 -4.55 -7.20 -14.35
CA ALA A 479 -4.75 -5.88 -14.95
C ALA A 479 -3.59 -5.52 -15.90
N SER A 480 -2.36 -5.69 -15.43
CA SER A 480 -1.15 -5.42 -16.23
C SER A 480 -1.04 -6.33 -17.45
N ALA A 481 -1.40 -7.61 -17.32
CA ALA A 481 -1.43 -8.58 -18.41
C ALA A 481 -2.46 -8.22 -19.49
N PHE A 482 -3.68 -7.84 -19.08
CA PHE A 482 -4.73 -7.43 -20.01
C PHE A 482 -4.39 -6.14 -20.75
N SER A 483 -3.79 -5.15 -20.07
CA SER A 483 -3.32 -3.92 -20.72
C SER A 483 -2.22 -4.13 -21.76
N ARG A 484 -1.55 -5.29 -21.75
CA ARG A 484 -0.42 -5.62 -22.63
C ARG A 484 -0.73 -6.74 -23.64
N GLY A 485 -2.02 -7.02 -23.90
CA GLY A 485 -2.46 -7.94 -24.95
C GLY A 485 -3.12 -9.24 -24.48
N GLY A 486 -3.22 -9.49 -23.18
CA GLY A 486 -3.87 -10.70 -22.64
C GLY A 486 -5.41 -10.71 -22.68
N ILE A 487 -6.04 -9.68 -23.24
CA ILE A 487 -7.49 -9.46 -23.17
C ILE A 487 -8.32 -10.58 -23.85
N GLY A 488 -7.78 -11.23 -24.89
CA GLY A 488 -8.46 -12.34 -25.58
C GLY A 488 -8.78 -13.51 -24.65
N GLU A 489 -8.00 -13.67 -23.57
CA GLU A 489 -8.14 -14.75 -22.59
C GLU A 489 -9.00 -14.33 -21.37
N VAL A 490 -9.68 -13.18 -21.41
CA VAL A 490 -10.49 -12.68 -20.29
C VAL A 490 -11.63 -13.65 -19.89
N GLY A 491 -12.15 -14.42 -20.85
CA GLY A 491 -13.30 -15.31 -20.66
C GLY A 491 -13.10 -16.34 -19.53
N GLN A 492 -11.91 -16.91 -19.39
CA GLN A 492 -11.60 -17.87 -18.32
C GLN A 492 -11.59 -17.25 -16.92
N PHE A 493 -11.49 -15.91 -16.81
CA PHE A 493 -11.47 -15.21 -15.53
C PHE A 493 -12.86 -14.74 -15.07
N VAL A 494 -13.88 -14.77 -15.93
CA VAL A 494 -15.21 -14.22 -15.62
C VAL A 494 -15.81 -14.83 -14.34
N GLU A 495 -15.83 -16.16 -14.24
CA GLU A 495 -16.39 -16.86 -13.07
C GLU A 495 -15.57 -16.60 -11.79
N PRO A 496 -14.23 -16.80 -11.78
CA PRO A 496 -13.39 -16.46 -10.63
C PRO A 496 -13.56 -15.02 -10.13
N LEU A 497 -13.60 -14.03 -11.04
CA LEU A 497 -13.74 -12.62 -10.68
C LEU A 497 -15.14 -12.30 -10.16
N THR A 498 -16.18 -12.93 -10.72
CA THR A 498 -17.57 -12.78 -10.24
C THR A 498 -17.74 -13.31 -8.82
N ASN A 499 -17.13 -14.46 -8.51
CA ASN A 499 -17.17 -15.02 -7.16
C ASN A 499 -16.42 -14.12 -6.18
N LEU A 500 -15.25 -13.60 -6.59
CA LEU A 500 -14.45 -12.70 -5.77
C LEU A 500 -15.19 -11.38 -5.48
N ALA A 501 -15.94 -10.84 -6.44
CA ALA A 501 -16.74 -9.64 -6.26
C ALA A 501 -17.79 -9.78 -5.14
N LYS A 502 -18.41 -10.95 -5.05
CA LYS A 502 -19.47 -11.27 -4.06
C LYS A 502 -18.92 -11.62 -2.69
N GLU A 503 -17.86 -12.43 -2.65
CA GLU A 503 -17.38 -13.06 -1.41
C GLU A 503 -16.25 -12.28 -0.71
N ASP A 504 -15.39 -11.60 -1.47
CA ASP A 504 -14.22 -10.92 -0.89
C ASP A 504 -14.62 -9.59 -0.24
N SER A 505 -14.30 -9.44 1.04
CA SER A 505 -14.54 -8.21 1.80
C SER A 505 -13.34 -7.26 1.79
N TYR A 506 -12.20 -7.68 1.26
CA TYR A 506 -10.98 -6.89 1.28
C TYR A 506 -11.03 -5.72 0.30
N TRP A 507 -10.78 -4.51 0.82
CA TRP A 507 -10.96 -3.27 0.06
C TRP A 507 -10.06 -3.19 -1.18
N GLU A 508 -8.84 -3.72 -1.10
CA GLU A 508 -7.87 -3.62 -2.19
C GLU A 508 -8.19 -4.62 -3.31
N SER A 509 -8.66 -5.83 -2.98
CA SER A 509 -9.20 -6.77 -3.98
C SER A 509 -10.33 -6.10 -4.75
N LYS A 510 -11.24 -5.40 -4.05
CA LYS A 510 -12.33 -4.63 -4.66
C LYS A 510 -11.81 -3.49 -5.54
N CYS A 511 -10.80 -2.74 -5.10
CA CYS A 511 -10.16 -1.72 -5.92
C CYS A 511 -9.57 -2.32 -7.20
N GLN A 512 -8.81 -3.40 -7.09
CA GLN A 512 -8.17 -4.05 -8.25
C GLN A 512 -9.19 -4.69 -9.19
N LEU A 513 -10.32 -5.21 -8.68
CA LEU A 513 -11.44 -5.65 -9.52
C LEU A 513 -11.99 -4.51 -10.38
N LEU A 514 -12.12 -3.31 -9.83
CA LEU A 514 -12.56 -2.14 -10.61
C LEU A 514 -11.51 -1.71 -11.65
N VAL A 515 -10.22 -1.83 -11.33
CA VAL A 515 -9.13 -1.58 -12.28
C VAL A 515 -9.19 -2.59 -13.43
N VAL A 516 -9.27 -3.89 -13.15
CA VAL A 516 -9.43 -4.93 -14.18
C VAL A 516 -10.69 -4.68 -15.01
N ALA A 517 -11.82 -4.39 -14.37
CA ALA A 517 -13.06 -4.11 -15.07
C ALA A 517 -12.96 -2.89 -15.99
N SER A 518 -12.28 -1.83 -15.55
CA SER A 518 -12.05 -0.65 -16.41
C SER A 518 -11.20 -0.99 -17.63
N ILE A 519 -10.13 -1.78 -17.48
CA ILE A 519 -9.28 -2.17 -18.61
C ILE A 519 -10.07 -3.05 -19.59
N VAL A 520 -10.87 -3.98 -19.07
CA VAL A 520 -11.69 -4.87 -19.91
C VAL A 520 -12.76 -4.09 -20.67
N LEU A 521 -13.50 -3.22 -19.99
CA LEU A 521 -14.55 -2.39 -20.62
C LEU A 521 -13.99 -1.31 -21.54
N GLY A 522 -12.76 -0.82 -21.30
CA GLY A 522 -12.07 0.07 -22.22
C GLY A 522 -11.73 -0.56 -23.57
N ASN A 523 -11.69 -1.90 -23.64
CA ASN A 523 -11.48 -2.67 -24.86
C ASN A 523 -12.78 -3.41 -25.27
N ALA A 524 -13.94 -2.76 -25.09
CA ALA A 524 -15.25 -3.35 -25.32
C ALA A 524 -15.44 -3.92 -26.73
N GLU A 525 -14.75 -3.38 -27.75
CA GLU A 525 -14.82 -3.86 -29.14
C GLU A 525 -14.16 -5.23 -29.35
N GLU A 526 -13.19 -5.59 -28.50
CA GLU A 526 -12.43 -6.85 -28.61
C GLU A 526 -13.06 -8.00 -27.82
N ILE A 527 -14.04 -7.71 -26.97
CA ILE A 527 -14.69 -8.69 -26.08
C ILE A 527 -16.12 -8.98 -26.51
N ASN A 528 -16.61 -10.18 -26.19
CA ASN A 528 -17.99 -10.55 -26.48
C ASN A 528 -18.98 -9.88 -25.50
N ALA A 529 -20.25 -9.82 -25.90
CA ALA A 529 -21.31 -9.18 -25.11
C ALA A 529 -21.55 -9.86 -23.75
N GLU A 530 -21.33 -11.17 -23.65
CA GLU A 530 -21.50 -11.93 -22.40
C GLU A 530 -20.44 -11.54 -21.35
N VAL A 531 -19.18 -11.40 -21.76
CA VAL A 531 -18.08 -10.91 -20.93
C VAL A 531 -18.36 -9.46 -20.52
N LYS A 532 -18.76 -8.60 -21.46
CA LYS A 532 -19.12 -7.21 -21.17
C LYS A 532 -20.19 -7.13 -20.07
N GLU A 533 -21.28 -7.88 -20.20
CA GLU A 533 -22.36 -7.90 -19.19
C GLU A 533 -21.89 -8.48 -17.84
N ALA A 534 -20.99 -9.46 -17.84
CA ALA A 534 -20.43 -9.99 -16.60
C ALA A 534 -19.61 -8.95 -15.84
N PHE A 535 -18.77 -8.18 -16.54
CA PHE A 535 -17.98 -7.10 -15.91
C PHE A 535 -18.83 -5.92 -15.44
N VAL A 536 -19.91 -5.60 -16.14
CA VAL A 536 -20.92 -4.63 -15.66
C VAL A 536 -21.50 -5.10 -14.32
N LYS A 537 -21.90 -6.37 -14.21
CA LYS A 537 -22.41 -6.94 -12.94
C LYS A 537 -21.36 -6.95 -11.82
N ILE A 538 -20.10 -7.23 -12.14
CA ILE A 538 -19.00 -7.15 -11.18
C ILE A 538 -18.88 -5.72 -10.62
N ILE A 539 -18.96 -4.70 -11.48
CA ILE A 539 -18.92 -3.31 -11.04
C ILE A 539 -20.11 -3.00 -10.14
N GLU A 540 -21.33 -3.39 -10.50
CA GLU A 540 -22.52 -3.14 -9.68
C GLU A 540 -22.44 -3.77 -8.27
N GLU A 541 -21.82 -4.94 -8.15
CA GLU A 541 -21.62 -5.61 -6.86
C GLU A 541 -20.56 -4.91 -5.99
N VAL A 542 -19.50 -4.38 -6.61
CA VAL A 542 -18.33 -3.84 -5.91
C VAL A 542 -18.45 -2.34 -5.63
N PHE A 543 -19.02 -1.59 -6.57
CA PHE A 543 -19.01 -0.14 -6.60
C PHE A 543 -20.40 0.44 -6.25
N SER A 544 -20.50 0.94 -5.02
CA SER A 544 -21.75 1.52 -4.51
C SER A 544 -21.51 2.65 -3.51
N THR A 545 -22.57 3.37 -3.15
CA THR A 545 -22.53 4.40 -2.10
C THR A 545 -22.20 3.83 -0.72
N LYS A 546 -22.31 2.51 -0.52
CA LYS A 546 -21.95 1.81 0.72
C LYS A 546 -20.49 1.34 0.74
N SER A 547 -19.81 1.35 -0.40
CA SER A 547 -18.41 0.90 -0.51
C SER A 547 -17.45 1.78 0.30
N SER A 548 -16.29 1.24 0.67
CA SER A 548 -15.30 1.99 1.43
C SER A 548 -14.80 3.22 0.65
N GLY A 549 -14.35 4.27 1.37
CA GLY A 549 -13.86 5.49 0.72
C GLY A 549 -12.72 5.25 -0.29
N LYS A 550 -11.86 4.25 -0.05
CA LYS A 550 -10.79 3.87 -0.99
C LYS A 550 -11.35 3.25 -2.28
N VAL A 551 -12.33 2.34 -2.15
CA VAL A 551 -13.00 1.71 -3.30
C VAL A 551 -13.74 2.75 -4.12
N LYS A 552 -14.42 3.71 -3.48
CA LYS A 552 -15.06 4.83 -4.17
C LYS A 552 -14.05 5.66 -4.96
N LYS A 553 -12.94 6.07 -4.33
CA LYS A 553 -11.89 6.87 -4.99
C LYS A 553 -11.28 6.17 -6.20
N VAL A 554 -10.89 4.91 -6.05
CA VAL A 554 -10.31 4.12 -7.15
C VAL A 554 -11.36 3.86 -8.24
N GLY A 555 -12.59 3.52 -7.85
CA GLY A 555 -13.68 3.30 -8.79
C GLY A 555 -13.98 4.53 -9.64
N ILE A 556 -14.09 5.72 -9.03
CA ILE A 556 -14.27 6.96 -9.79
C ILE A 556 -13.08 7.20 -10.74
N ALA A 557 -11.85 7.07 -10.24
CA ALA A 557 -10.66 7.34 -11.02
C ALA A 557 -10.47 6.43 -12.24
N TYR A 558 -10.88 5.15 -12.15
CA TYR A 558 -10.67 4.17 -13.21
C TYR A 558 -11.91 3.91 -14.07
N LEU A 559 -13.13 4.10 -13.54
CA LEU A 559 -14.35 3.93 -14.34
C LEU A 559 -14.65 5.17 -15.18
N ALA A 560 -14.24 6.36 -14.76
CA ALA A 560 -14.53 7.61 -15.49
C ALA A 560 -14.16 7.61 -16.98
N PRO A 561 -13.02 7.03 -17.43
CA PRO A 561 -12.66 7.01 -18.86
C PRO A 561 -13.50 6.05 -19.71
N VAL A 562 -14.13 5.04 -19.09
CA VAL A 562 -14.87 3.98 -19.81
C VAL A 562 -16.38 4.18 -19.80
N LEU A 563 -16.86 5.26 -19.17
CA LEU A 563 -18.27 5.64 -19.27
C LEU A 563 -18.55 6.14 -20.70
N GLY A 564 -19.69 5.72 -21.25
CA GLY A 564 -20.15 6.09 -22.58
C GLY A 564 -21.55 5.55 -22.86
N ALA A 565 -22.11 5.88 -24.02
CA ALA A 565 -23.47 5.46 -24.43
C ALA A 565 -23.71 3.95 -24.31
N ASP A 566 -22.67 3.16 -24.59
CA ASP A 566 -22.66 1.70 -24.53
C ASP A 566 -22.69 1.11 -23.10
N LEU A 567 -22.53 1.94 -22.09
CA LEU A 567 -22.44 1.61 -20.67
C LEU A 567 -23.29 2.57 -19.81
N GLU A 568 -24.36 3.12 -20.38
CA GLU A 568 -25.28 4.06 -19.72
C GLU A 568 -25.78 3.55 -18.35
N ARG A 569 -25.97 2.25 -18.20
CA ARG A 569 -26.37 1.60 -16.94
C ARG A 569 -25.40 1.86 -15.77
N LEU A 570 -24.11 2.10 -16.04
CA LEU A 570 -23.11 2.41 -15.02
C LEU A 570 -23.11 3.89 -14.61
N LEU A 571 -23.77 4.77 -15.38
CA LEU A 571 -23.76 6.21 -15.16
C LEU A 571 -24.53 6.62 -13.89
N PRO A 572 -25.75 6.12 -13.59
CA PRO A 572 -26.43 6.42 -12.33
C PRO A 572 -25.66 6.01 -11.06
N PRO A 573 -25.11 4.77 -10.93
CA PRO A 573 -24.33 4.41 -9.75
C PRO A 573 -23.01 5.20 -9.67
N PHE A 574 -22.38 5.52 -10.80
CA PHE A 574 -21.21 6.41 -10.85
C PHE A 574 -21.50 7.78 -10.26
N LEU A 575 -22.54 8.45 -10.76
CA LEU A 575 -22.95 9.77 -10.27
C LEU A 575 -23.38 9.73 -8.81
N SER A 576 -24.16 8.72 -8.41
CA SER A 576 -24.58 8.55 -7.02
C SER A 576 -23.41 8.42 -6.05
N VAL A 577 -22.36 7.69 -6.46
CA VAL A 577 -21.13 7.58 -5.65
C VAL A 577 -20.37 8.88 -5.62
N LEU A 578 -20.16 9.53 -6.77
CA LEU A 578 -19.40 10.78 -6.92
C LEU A 578 -20.01 11.92 -6.12
N LEU A 579 -21.33 12.10 -6.24
CA LEU A 579 -22.08 13.12 -5.51
C LEU A 579 -22.09 12.82 -4.01
N GLY A 580 -22.23 11.55 -3.61
CA GLY A 580 -22.15 11.14 -2.20
C GLY A 580 -20.75 11.15 -1.57
N MET A 581 -19.71 11.62 -2.27
CA MET A 581 -18.35 11.77 -1.70
C MET A 581 -18.21 13.05 -0.89
N LYS A 582 -17.22 13.08 0.02
CA LYS A 582 -16.84 14.33 0.68
C LYS A 582 -16.31 15.31 -0.35
N GLN A 583 -16.66 16.59 -0.20
CA GLN A 583 -16.23 17.67 -1.09
C GLN A 583 -14.71 17.67 -1.35
N VAL A 584 -13.88 17.55 -0.31
CA VAL A 584 -12.41 17.51 -0.46
C VAL A 584 -11.95 16.34 -1.36
N ASP A 585 -12.56 15.17 -1.20
CA ASP A 585 -12.21 13.99 -2.00
C ASP A 585 -12.72 14.13 -3.44
N ARG A 586 -13.93 14.67 -3.63
CA ARG A 586 -14.53 14.95 -4.95
C ARG A 586 -13.69 15.96 -5.73
N MET A 587 -13.36 17.10 -5.11
CA MET A 587 -12.52 18.14 -5.72
C MET A 587 -11.14 17.60 -6.10
N SER A 588 -10.54 16.75 -5.27
CA SER A 588 -9.25 16.12 -5.59
C SER A 588 -9.33 15.20 -6.80
N LEU A 589 -10.38 14.39 -6.91
CA LEU A 589 -10.58 13.47 -8.04
C LEU A 589 -10.90 14.20 -9.35
N LEU A 590 -11.62 15.31 -9.26
CA LEU A 590 -11.98 16.15 -10.40
C LEU A 590 -10.86 17.11 -10.83
N GLY A 591 -9.70 17.10 -10.15
CA GLY A 591 -8.59 18.01 -10.45
C GLY A 591 -8.84 19.48 -10.05
N LEU A 592 -9.80 19.73 -9.16
CA LEU A 592 -10.26 21.08 -8.77
C LEU A 592 -9.58 21.61 -7.50
N THR A 593 -8.52 20.95 -7.02
CA THR A 593 -7.82 21.32 -5.77
C THR A 593 -6.76 22.43 -5.94
N GLY A 594 -6.46 22.83 -7.18
CA GLY A 594 -5.56 23.95 -7.49
C GLY A 594 -6.32 25.25 -7.72
N GLY A 595 -5.74 26.37 -7.26
CA GLY A 595 -6.21 27.71 -7.63
C GLY A 595 -6.09 27.93 -9.14
N MET A 596 -7.02 28.70 -9.73
CA MET A 596 -7.00 29.04 -11.15
C MET A 596 -5.78 29.91 -11.48
N ASN A 597 -5.10 29.60 -12.59
CA ASN A 597 -4.07 30.48 -13.13
C ASN A 597 -4.73 31.73 -13.76
N VAL A 598 -3.96 32.81 -13.92
CA VAL A 598 -4.41 34.13 -14.45
C VAL A 598 -5.06 34.04 -15.84
N THR A 599 -4.82 32.97 -16.60
CA THR A 599 -5.40 32.70 -17.93
C THR A 599 -6.60 31.75 -17.90
N GLY A 600 -7.13 31.41 -16.72
CA GLY A 600 -8.28 30.52 -16.57
C GLY A 600 -7.99 29.01 -16.69
N GLY A 601 -6.73 28.61 -16.93
CA GLY A 601 -6.35 27.18 -16.98
C GLY A 601 -6.08 26.61 -15.59
N ARG A 602 -6.72 25.49 -15.24
CA ARG A 602 -6.35 24.67 -14.07
C ARG A 602 -5.34 23.63 -14.51
N THR A 603 -4.05 23.92 -14.31
CA THR A 603 -2.98 22.94 -14.55
C THR A 603 -2.97 21.89 -13.43
N GLY A 604 -3.82 20.88 -13.53
CA GLY A 604 -3.72 19.66 -12.72
C GLY A 604 -2.85 18.64 -13.42
N ALA A 605 -1.57 18.51 -13.04
CA ALA A 605 -0.82 17.30 -13.36
C ALA A 605 -1.61 16.09 -12.83
N LEU A 606 -1.74 15.01 -13.63
CA LEU A 606 -2.45 13.79 -13.21
C LEU A 606 -1.91 13.33 -11.85
N THR A 607 -2.66 13.62 -10.80
CA THR A 607 -2.23 13.40 -9.42
C THR A 607 -2.20 11.90 -9.14
N GLU A 608 -1.12 11.39 -8.54
CA GLU A 608 -1.17 10.08 -7.90
C GLU A 608 -2.31 10.10 -6.85
N LEU A 609 -3.17 9.09 -6.87
CA LEU A 609 -4.11 8.91 -5.76
C LEU A 609 -3.28 8.62 -4.51
N ASN A 610 -3.55 9.33 -3.42
CA ASN A 610 -2.98 9.02 -2.11
C ASN A 610 -3.65 7.77 -1.49
N VAL A 611 -3.60 6.68 -2.24
CA VAL A 611 -4.06 5.34 -1.88
C VAL A 611 -2.90 4.41 -2.26
N GLY A 612 -2.18 3.91 -1.27
CA GLY A 612 -1.18 2.86 -1.46
C GLY A 612 -1.80 1.47 -1.25
N GLY A 613 -1.48 0.54 -2.15
CA GLY A 613 -1.77 -0.89 -2.03
C GLY A 613 -0.76 -1.63 -1.15
N THR A 614 -1.08 -2.88 -0.78
CA THR A 614 -0.24 -3.76 0.06
C THR A 614 1.06 -4.18 -0.61
N SER A 615 1.13 -4.12 -1.94
CA SER A 615 2.32 -4.43 -2.73
C SER A 615 3.15 -3.19 -3.12
N GLY A 616 2.83 -2.00 -2.60
CA GLY A 616 3.46 -0.74 -3.04
C GLY A 616 2.88 -0.18 -4.34
N LEU A 617 1.84 -0.82 -4.89
CA LEU A 617 1.06 -0.27 -6.01
C LEU A 617 0.47 1.08 -5.64
N LYS A 618 0.74 2.07 -6.47
CA LYS A 618 0.10 3.38 -6.42
C LYS A 618 -1.01 3.41 -7.46
N TYR A 619 -2.16 3.95 -7.08
CA TYR A 619 -3.23 4.20 -8.02
C TYR A 619 -3.05 5.58 -8.62
N SER A 620 -3.37 5.74 -9.91
CA SER A 620 -3.29 7.03 -10.60
C SER A 620 -4.68 7.48 -11.02
N ILE A 621 -4.91 8.79 -11.01
CA ILE A 621 -6.14 9.36 -11.58
C ILE A 621 -6.02 9.25 -13.10
N GLN A 622 -6.99 8.59 -13.73
CA GLN A 622 -7.12 8.59 -15.19
C GLN A 622 -7.94 9.82 -15.63
N ARG A 623 -7.71 10.29 -16.87
CA ARG A 623 -8.45 11.44 -17.41
C ARG A 623 -9.93 11.08 -17.53
N MET A 624 -10.81 11.92 -16.96
CA MET A 624 -12.26 11.71 -16.98
C MET A 624 -12.82 11.90 -18.40
N ASN A 625 -13.75 11.03 -18.81
CA ASN A 625 -14.60 11.29 -19.97
C ASN A 625 -15.66 12.34 -19.57
N GLY A 626 -15.29 13.62 -19.67
CA GLY A 626 -16.10 14.73 -19.18
C GLY A 626 -17.48 14.83 -19.85
N LEU A 627 -17.57 14.49 -21.14
CA LEU A 627 -18.80 14.68 -21.92
C LEU A 627 -19.92 13.75 -21.46
N ASP A 628 -19.65 12.44 -21.36
CA ASP A 628 -20.67 11.45 -20.99
C ASP A 628 -21.12 11.62 -19.53
N VAL A 629 -20.18 11.96 -18.64
CA VAL A 629 -20.51 12.29 -17.25
C VAL A 629 -21.37 13.56 -17.15
N ALA A 630 -21.09 14.59 -17.96
CA ALA A 630 -21.90 15.81 -18.00
C ALA A 630 -23.31 15.55 -18.54
N LYS A 631 -23.46 14.73 -19.60
CA LYS A 631 -24.77 14.31 -20.12
C LYS A 631 -25.58 13.53 -19.08
N GLY A 632 -24.96 12.56 -18.41
CA GLY A 632 -25.62 11.84 -17.31
C GLY A 632 -26.01 12.72 -16.14
N LEU A 633 -25.17 13.71 -15.81
CA LEU A 633 -25.48 14.68 -14.77
C LEU A 633 -26.69 15.54 -15.17
N LEU A 634 -26.82 15.92 -16.45
CA LEU A 634 -27.97 16.66 -16.96
C LEU A 634 -29.26 15.86 -16.76
N ASP A 635 -29.28 14.58 -17.13
CA ASP A 635 -30.42 13.69 -16.93
C ASP A 635 -30.77 13.53 -15.44
N PHE A 636 -29.74 13.43 -14.59
CA PHE A 636 -29.89 13.35 -13.14
C PHE A 636 -30.51 14.63 -12.55
N VAL A 637 -30.05 15.80 -12.98
CA VAL A 637 -30.57 17.10 -12.51
C VAL A 637 -32.00 17.31 -13.00
N ASN A 638 -32.28 17.03 -14.28
CA ASN A 638 -33.62 17.12 -14.85
C ASN A 638 -34.63 16.20 -14.14
N SER A 639 -34.18 15.04 -13.67
CA SER A 639 -35.04 14.09 -12.96
C SER A 639 -35.33 14.48 -11.50
N ASN A 640 -34.43 15.24 -10.87
CA ASN A 640 -34.53 15.60 -9.45
C ASN A 640 -34.95 17.05 -9.21
N GLU A 641 -34.96 17.90 -10.24
CA GLU A 641 -35.31 19.34 -10.20
C GLU A 641 -34.50 20.15 -9.17
N VAL A 642 -33.31 19.69 -8.75
CA VAL A 642 -32.47 20.45 -7.82
C VAL A 642 -31.01 20.47 -8.24
N PHE A 643 -30.42 21.67 -8.21
CA PHE A 643 -29.01 21.91 -8.52
C PHE A 643 -28.26 22.42 -7.29
N TYR A 644 -27.27 21.65 -6.85
CA TYR A 644 -26.45 21.96 -5.68
C TYR A 644 -24.99 22.19 -6.09
N GLU A 645 -24.19 22.71 -5.15
CA GLU A 645 -22.74 22.91 -5.32
C GLU A 645 -22.02 21.65 -5.80
N GLU A 646 -22.49 20.46 -5.38
CA GLU A 646 -21.94 19.16 -5.77
C GLU A 646 -22.08 18.90 -7.28
N HIS A 647 -23.22 19.29 -7.84
CA HIS A 647 -23.53 19.16 -9.27
C HIS A 647 -22.67 20.16 -10.04
N ALA A 648 -22.59 21.41 -9.58
CA ALA A 648 -21.76 22.46 -10.17
C ALA A 648 -20.28 22.06 -10.21
N CYS A 649 -19.74 21.55 -9.10
CA CYS A 649 -18.35 21.06 -9.02
C CYS A 649 -18.11 19.90 -10.00
N THR A 650 -19.06 18.96 -10.08
CA THR A 650 -18.94 17.81 -10.99
C THR A 650 -18.92 18.28 -12.44
N LEU A 651 -19.84 19.17 -12.83
CA LEU A 651 -19.88 19.75 -14.16
C LEU A 651 -18.61 20.54 -14.48
N LEU A 652 -18.08 21.31 -13.53
CA LEU A 652 -16.82 22.02 -13.68
C LEU A 652 -15.63 21.09 -13.93
N GLY A 653 -15.57 19.97 -13.19
CA GLY A 653 -14.57 18.92 -13.41
C GLY A 653 -14.67 18.31 -14.81
N CYS A 654 -15.89 18.03 -15.28
CA CYS A 654 -16.14 17.51 -16.63
C CYS A 654 -15.66 18.48 -17.72
N VAL A 655 -16.00 19.77 -17.60
CA VAL A 655 -15.64 20.82 -18.57
C VAL A 655 -14.13 21.07 -18.56
N THR A 656 -13.50 21.11 -17.37
CA THR A 656 -12.04 21.26 -17.24
C THR A 656 -11.30 20.06 -17.84
N ALA A 657 -11.81 18.83 -17.65
CA ALA A 657 -11.21 17.63 -18.23
C ALA A 657 -11.24 17.63 -19.77
N ALA A 658 -12.18 18.37 -20.38
CA ALA A 658 -12.37 18.46 -21.83
C ALA A 658 -11.39 19.43 -22.54
N GLU A 659 -10.43 20.06 -21.83
CA GLU A 659 -9.45 20.99 -22.40
C GLU A 659 -8.85 20.47 -23.73
N GLY A 660 -9.17 21.17 -24.83
CA GLY A 660 -8.75 20.87 -26.21
C GLY A 660 -9.80 20.23 -27.12
N ASP A 661 -10.88 19.65 -26.59
CA ASP A 661 -11.89 18.87 -27.35
C ASP A 661 -13.33 19.41 -27.21
N MET A 662 -13.48 20.69 -26.83
CA MET A 662 -14.80 21.32 -26.66
C MET A 662 -15.40 21.87 -27.96
N GLY A 663 -14.74 21.73 -29.12
CA GLY A 663 -15.15 22.34 -30.40
C GLY A 663 -16.31 21.67 -31.16
N GLY A 664 -17.07 20.75 -30.55
CA GLY A 664 -18.14 19.99 -31.19
C GLY A 664 -19.56 20.34 -30.71
N ASN A 665 -20.58 19.99 -31.51
CA ASN A 665 -22.00 20.23 -31.19
C ASN A 665 -22.47 19.54 -29.88
N ASN A 666 -21.76 18.50 -29.42
CA ASN A 666 -22.15 17.75 -28.22
C ASN A 666 -22.07 18.58 -26.94
N TRP A 667 -21.11 19.50 -26.84
CA TRP A 667 -21.00 20.41 -25.69
C TRP A 667 -22.01 21.55 -25.75
N GLN A 668 -22.50 21.91 -26.95
CA GLN A 668 -23.61 22.84 -27.12
C GLN A 668 -24.90 22.24 -26.54
N GLU A 669 -25.18 20.95 -26.77
CA GLU A 669 -26.34 20.27 -26.16
C GLU A 669 -26.28 20.30 -24.62
N VAL A 670 -25.09 20.05 -24.04
CA VAL A 670 -24.88 20.13 -22.59
C VAL A 670 -25.10 21.56 -22.09
N TRP A 671 -24.58 22.56 -22.80
CA TRP A 671 -24.82 23.96 -22.47
C TRP A 671 -26.30 24.33 -22.50
N ASP A 672 -27.01 23.99 -23.58
CA ASP A 672 -28.43 24.31 -23.76
C ASP A 672 -29.29 23.68 -22.66
N GLY A 673 -28.90 22.50 -22.14
CA GLY A 673 -29.56 21.86 -21.01
C GLY A 673 -29.29 22.51 -19.65
N PHE A 674 -28.08 23.05 -19.43
CA PHE A 674 -27.68 23.61 -18.14
C PHE A 674 -27.80 25.13 -18.03
N VAL A 675 -27.87 25.88 -19.14
CA VAL A 675 -27.76 27.35 -19.14
C VAL A 675 -28.73 28.02 -18.17
N GLY A 676 -30.02 27.64 -18.18
CA GLY A 676 -31.01 28.23 -17.28
C GLY A 676 -30.71 27.94 -15.81
N VAL A 677 -30.39 26.69 -15.48
CA VAL A 677 -30.06 26.29 -14.12
C VAL A 677 -28.77 26.96 -13.63
N LEU A 678 -27.77 27.10 -14.49
CA LEU A 678 -26.51 27.78 -14.18
C LEU A 678 -26.72 29.28 -13.96
N THR A 679 -27.54 29.94 -14.76
CA THR A 679 -27.86 31.36 -14.56
C THR A 679 -28.63 31.55 -13.25
N ASP A 680 -29.65 30.74 -12.97
CA ASP A 680 -30.41 30.82 -11.73
C ASP A 680 -29.52 30.56 -10.50
N SER A 681 -28.52 29.68 -10.64
CA SER A 681 -27.56 29.37 -9.57
C SER A 681 -26.63 30.53 -9.21
N LEU A 682 -26.52 31.57 -10.06
CA LEU A 682 -25.76 32.78 -9.72
C LEU A 682 -26.43 33.60 -8.60
N LEU A 683 -27.72 33.38 -8.33
CA LEU A 683 -28.43 33.99 -7.20
C LEU A 683 -28.20 33.25 -5.87
N VAL A 684 -27.60 32.06 -5.89
CA VAL A 684 -27.44 31.20 -4.71
C VAL A 684 -26.02 31.29 -4.16
N GLU A 685 -25.83 31.89 -2.98
CA GLU A 685 -24.49 32.18 -2.40
C GLU A 685 -23.54 30.97 -2.37
N GLY A 686 -24.05 29.77 -2.06
CA GLY A 686 -23.23 28.55 -1.98
C GLY A 686 -22.86 27.91 -3.32
N VAL A 687 -23.44 28.36 -4.43
CA VAL A 687 -23.24 27.77 -5.77
C VAL A 687 -22.72 28.79 -6.78
N ALA A 688 -22.98 30.09 -6.56
CA ALA A 688 -22.70 31.18 -7.49
C ALA A 688 -21.26 31.20 -8.02
N GLU A 689 -20.26 31.05 -7.15
CA GLU A 689 -18.85 31.00 -7.55
C GLU A 689 -18.58 29.84 -8.54
N THR A 690 -19.01 28.63 -8.18
CA THR A 690 -18.77 27.43 -9.00
C THR A 690 -19.58 27.46 -10.30
N ALA A 691 -20.81 28.01 -10.28
CA ALA A 691 -21.62 28.19 -11.47
C ALA A 691 -20.97 29.20 -12.44
N GLY A 692 -20.45 30.32 -11.92
CA GLY A 692 -19.67 31.28 -12.70
C GLY A 692 -18.43 30.66 -13.33
N ASP A 693 -17.69 29.84 -12.58
CA ASP A 693 -16.56 29.07 -13.09
C ASP A 693 -16.95 28.14 -14.26
N VAL A 694 -18.07 27.44 -14.17
CA VAL A 694 -18.57 26.57 -15.25
C VAL A 694 -18.89 27.39 -16.50
N ILE A 695 -19.66 28.47 -16.34
CA ILE A 695 -20.05 29.37 -17.44
C ILE A 695 -18.78 29.88 -18.16
N PHE A 696 -17.84 30.44 -17.40
CA PHE A 696 -16.60 30.95 -17.98
C PHE A 696 -15.81 29.87 -18.72
N THR A 697 -15.65 28.68 -18.13
CA THR A 697 -14.84 27.60 -18.72
C THR A 697 -15.46 27.09 -20.02
N MET A 698 -16.80 26.94 -20.08
CA MET A 698 -17.50 26.56 -21.32
C MET A 698 -17.39 27.63 -22.41
N LEU A 699 -17.52 28.92 -22.04
CA LEU A 699 -17.32 30.04 -22.98
C LEU A 699 -15.91 30.07 -23.55
N ALA A 700 -14.92 29.83 -22.70
CA ALA A 700 -13.52 29.88 -23.10
C ALA A 700 -13.14 28.74 -24.07
N GLY A 701 -13.74 27.55 -23.93
CA GLY A 701 -13.39 26.39 -24.74
C GLY A 701 -14.33 26.07 -25.90
N ASN A 702 -15.52 26.67 -26.00
CA ASN A 702 -16.46 26.41 -27.10
C ASN A 702 -16.98 27.70 -27.76
N GLU A 703 -16.62 27.90 -29.04
CA GLU A 703 -16.99 29.08 -29.82
C GLU A 703 -18.51 29.18 -30.07
N GLN A 704 -19.23 28.06 -30.19
CA GLN A 704 -20.69 28.07 -30.37
C GLN A 704 -21.39 28.52 -29.09
N VAL A 705 -20.93 28.03 -27.93
CA VAL A 705 -21.43 28.44 -26.61
C VAL A 705 -21.12 29.93 -26.39
N ALA A 706 -19.91 30.38 -26.76
CA ALA A 706 -19.55 31.78 -26.74
C ALA A 706 -20.49 32.65 -27.56
N LYS A 707 -20.85 32.23 -28.78
CA LYS A 707 -21.84 32.94 -29.63
C LYS A 707 -23.25 32.92 -29.02
N SER A 708 -23.67 31.82 -28.40
CA SER A 708 -24.97 31.70 -27.73
C SER A 708 -25.11 32.68 -26.57
N VAL A 709 -24.08 32.82 -25.72
CA VAL A 709 -24.09 33.77 -24.61
C VAL A 709 -23.92 35.21 -25.07
N THR A 710 -22.95 35.47 -25.94
CA THR A 710 -22.69 36.83 -26.44
C THR A 710 -23.80 37.38 -27.34
N GLY A 711 -24.59 36.50 -27.96
CA GLY A 711 -25.76 36.85 -28.77
C GLY A 711 -27.09 36.83 -28.03
N GLY A 712 -27.15 36.35 -26.77
CA GLY A 712 -28.37 36.11 -26.02
C GLY A 712 -28.58 37.00 -24.78
N GLU A 713 -29.74 36.85 -24.12
CA GLU A 713 -30.07 37.49 -22.83
C GLU A 713 -29.75 36.69 -21.53
N PRO A 714 -29.11 35.50 -21.48
CA PRO A 714 -29.09 34.68 -20.27
C PRO A 714 -28.50 35.39 -19.03
N LEU A 715 -27.45 36.18 -19.20
CA LEU A 715 -26.84 36.95 -18.10
C LEU A 715 -27.52 38.31 -17.85
N ARG A 716 -28.36 38.77 -18.77
CA ARG A 716 -29.02 40.08 -18.65
C ARG A 716 -30.14 40.04 -17.63
N GLY A 717 -31.03 39.05 -17.72
CA GLY A 717 -32.13 38.88 -16.75
C GLY A 717 -31.60 38.75 -15.33
N ILE A 718 -30.61 37.86 -15.15
CA ILE A 718 -30.05 37.60 -13.83
C ILE A 718 -29.29 38.80 -13.24
N MET A 719 -28.69 39.66 -14.08
CA MET A 719 -28.03 40.88 -13.60
C MET A 719 -29.04 41.83 -12.94
N GLU A 720 -30.27 41.92 -13.46
CA GLU A 720 -31.30 42.73 -12.81
C GLU A 720 -31.73 42.10 -11.48
N ASP A 721 -31.91 40.78 -11.44
CA ASP A 721 -32.36 40.07 -10.24
C ASP A 721 -31.33 40.11 -9.10
N ILE A 722 -30.03 39.94 -9.42
CA ILE A 722 -28.92 39.99 -8.44
C ILE A 722 -28.81 41.36 -7.77
N PHE A 723 -29.00 42.44 -8.53
CA PHE A 723 -28.74 43.79 -8.03
C PHE A 723 -29.99 44.60 -7.65
N LYS A 724 -31.20 44.19 -8.08
CA LYS A 724 -32.46 44.89 -7.74
C LYS A 724 -33.27 44.24 -6.62
N GLU A 725 -33.44 42.91 -6.59
CA GLU A 725 -34.47 42.29 -5.74
C GLU A 725 -34.01 41.11 -4.85
N GLU A 726 -32.96 40.34 -5.16
CA GLU A 726 -32.71 39.08 -4.40
C GLU A 726 -31.24 38.66 -4.14
N GLY A 727 -30.22 39.34 -4.69
CA GLY A 727 -28.82 38.91 -4.54
C GLY A 727 -28.13 39.34 -3.24
N GLY A 728 -27.60 38.37 -2.48
CA GLY A 728 -26.64 38.64 -1.40
C GLY A 728 -25.33 39.25 -1.92
N GLU A 729 -24.58 39.96 -1.06
CA GLU A 729 -23.32 40.64 -1.45
C GLU A 729 -22.31 39.67 -2.09
N VAL A 730 -22.26 38.41 -1.63
CA VAL A 730 -21.40 37.36 -2.19
C VAL A 730 -21.76 37.04 -3.65
N CYS A 731 -23.06 37.02 -3.99
CA CYS A 731 -23.52 36.78 -5.36
C CYS A 731 -23.14 37.94 -6.29
N LYS A 732 -23.23 39.19 -5.80
CA LYS A 732 -22.81 40.38 -6.54
C LYS A 732 -21.31 40.35 -6.83
N GLU A 733 -20.48 40.10 -5.81
CA GLU A 733 -19.02 39.99 -5.97
C GLU A 733 -18.65 38.91 -7.00
N ASN A 734 -19.25 37.72 -6.90
CA ASN A 734 -19.02 36.62 -7.83
C ASN A 734 -19.45 36.96 -9.27
N PHE A 735 -20.58 37.66 -9.42
CA PHE A 735 -21.06 38.08 -10.73
C PHE A 735 -20.16 39.13 -11.40
N VAL A 736 -19.69 40.12 -10.64
CA VAL A 736 -18.71 41.11 -11.13
C VAL A 736 -17.41 40.43 -11.54
N GLN A 737 -16.93 39.46 -10.76
CA GLN A 737 -15.75 38.66 -11.11
C GLN A 737 -15.96 37.87 -12.40
N LEU A 738 -17.13 37.25 -12.59
CA LEU A 738 -17.48 36.56 -13.83
C LEU A 738 -17.44 37.50 -15.05
N LEU A 739 -18.07 38.67 -14.96
CA LEU A 739 -18.07 39.65 -16.04
C LEU A 739 -16.65 40.14 -16.37
N THR A 740 -15.83 40.39 -15.35
CA THR A 740 -14.42 40.78 -15.51
C THR A 740 -13.62 39.70 -16.23
N ARG A 741 -13.88 38.42 -15.95
CA ARG A 741 -13.23 37.31 -16.65
C ARG A 741 -13.69 37.19 -18.10
N ILE A 742 -14.99 37.34 -18.37
CA ILE A 742 -15.55 37.30 -19.73
C ILE A 742 -14.96 38.42 -20.58
N SER A 743 -14.84 39.64 -20.03
CA SER A 743 -14.28 40.77 -20.76
C SER A 743 -12.78 40.63 -21.03
N GLY A 744 -12.02 40.08 -20.08
CA GLY A 744 -10.59 39.86 -20.22
C GLY A 744 -10.20 38.71 -21.16
N PHE A 745 -11.11 37.78 -21.45
CA PHE A 745 -10.78 36.57 -22.22
C PHE A 745 -10.76 36.77 -23.74
N SER A 746 -11.68 37.57 -24.31
CA SER A 746 -11.73 37.79 -25.77
C SER A 746 -12.28 39.18 -26.15
N PRO A 747 -11.90 39.74 -27.31
CA PRO A 747 -12.45 41.02 -27.78
C PRO A 747 -13.98 40.99 -27.94
N SER A 748 -14.55 39.86 -28.35
CA SER A 748 -16.00 39.64 -28.44
C SER A 748 -16.67 39.60 -27.07
N GLY A 749 -16.01 39.00 -26.07
CA GLY A 749 -16.45 39.00 -24.67
C GLY A 749 -16.43 40.40 -24.06
N CYS A 750 -15.38 41.18 -24.32
CA CYS A 750 -15.29 42.58 -23.89
C CYS A 750 -16.48 43.40 -24.40
N LYS A 751 -16.71 43.36 -25.72
CA LYS A 751 -17.84 44.06 -26.35
C LYS A 751 -19.20 43.61 -25.81
N TYR A 752 -19.36 42.32 -25.52
CA TYR A 752 -20.59 41.80 -24.92
C TYR A 752 -20.83 42.37 -23.52
N VAL A 753 -19.81 42.41 -22.66
CA VAL A 753 -19.94 42.96 -21.31
C VAL A 753 -20.23 44.47 -21.36
N GLU A 754 -19.61 45.20 -22.28
CA GLU A 754 -19.95 46.61 -22.52
C GLU A 754 -21.44 46.78 -22.89
N GLU A 755 -21.93 46.01 -23.88
CA GLU A 755 -23.33 46.07 -24.30
C GLU A 755 -24.31 45.65 -23.19
N LEU A 756 -23.92 44.69 -22.33
CA LEU A 756 -24.70 44.25 -21.18
C LEU A 756 -24.86 45.39 -20.15
N LEU A 757 -23.76 46.06 -19.80
CA LEU A 757 -23.73 47.15 -18.84
C LEU A 757 -24.44 48.41 -19.37
N GLU A 758 -24.33 48.69 -20.67
CA GLU A 758 -25.07 49.80 -21.31
C GLU A 758 -26.58 49.58 -21.29
N LYS A 759 -27.04 48.35 -21.56
CA LYS A 759 -28.48 48.01 -21.55
C LYS A 759 -29.08 47.91 -20.13
N GLY A 760 -28.24 47.78 -19.10
CA GLY A 760 -28.61 47.72 -17.69
C GLY A 760 -28.31 49.01 -16.90
N GLU A 761 -28.30 50.17 -17.56
CA GLU A 761 -27.79 51.44 -17.02
C GLU A 761 -28.40 51.84 -15.65
N ASP A 762 -29.66 51.48 -15.40
CA ASP A 762 -30.35 51.76 -14.13
C ASP A 762 -29.80 50.94 -12.94
N VAL A 763 -29.33 49.71 -13.20
CA VAL A 763 -28.68 48.84 -12.21
C VAL A 763 -27.26 49.31 -11.94
N VAL A 764 -26.52 49.58 -13.03
CA VAL A 764 -25.11 49.99 -12.96
C VAL A 764 -24.96 51.29 -12.15
N LYS A 765 -25.85 52.27 -12.33
CA LYS A 765 -25.82 53.52 -11.53
C LYS A 765 -26.02 53.32 -10.02
N GLY A 766 -26.57 52.19 -9.61
CA GLY A 766 -26.85 51.87 -8.21
C GLY A 766 -25.72 51.12 -7.50
N ASP A 767 -24.66 50.71 -8.20
CA ASP A 767 -23.62 49.81 -7.68
C ASP A 767 -22.21 50.28 -8.09
N ASP A 768 -21.34 50.51 -7.10
CA ASP A 768 -20.01 51.08 -7.33
C ASP A 768 -19.07 50.12 -8.06
N ASP A 769 -19.24 48.80 -7.88
CA ASP A 769 -18.36 47.79 -8.51
C ASP A 769 -18.66 47.63 -10.00
N LEU A 770 -19.93 47.65 -10.39
CA LEU A 770 -20.33 47.69 -11.80
C LEU A 770 -19.90 48.99 -12.49
N LEU A 771 -19.95 50.13 -11.79
CA LEU A 771 -19.43 51.41 -12.31
C LEU A 771 -17.93 51.38 -12.53
N ASN A 772 -17.18 50.80 -11.59
CA ASN A 772 -15.73 50.63 -11.71
C ASN A 772 -15.39 49.73 -12.90
N LEU A 773 -16.07 48.59 -13.05
CA LEU A 773 -15.89 47.69 -14.19
C LEU A 773 -16.22 48.38 -15.52
N GLN A 774 -17.32 49.14 -15.59
CA GLN A 774 -17.68 49.90 -16.80
C GLN A 774 -16.64 50.97 -17.15
N ALA A 775 -16.08 51.64 -16.13
CA ALA A 775 -15.02 52.62 -16.33
C ALA A 775 -13.72 51.98 -16.82
N ASP A 776 -13.38 50.79 -16.33
CA ASP A 776 -12.18 50.05 -16.74
C ASP A 776 -12.31 49.45 -18.15
N LEU A 777 -13.50 49.03 -18.58
CA LEU A 777 -13.73 48.58 -19.97
C LEU A 777 -13.56 49.72 -20.99
N ARG A 778 -13.96 50.94 -20.61
CA ARG A 778 -13.83 52.14 -21.46
C ARG A 778 -12.40 52.67 -21.56
N ARG A 779 -11.50 52.26 -20.65
CA ARG A 779 -10.09 52.66 -20.63
C ARG A 779 -9.26 51.74 -21.52
#